data_AF-A0A7M3ZYU0-F1
#
_entry.id   AF-A0A7M3ZYU0-F1
#
_cell.length_a   1.000
_cell.length_b   1.000
_cell.length_c   1.000
_cell.angle_alpha   90.00
_cell.angle_beta   90.00
_cell.angle_gamma   90.00
#
_symmetry.space_group_name_H-M   'P 1'
#
loop_
_entity.id
_entity.type
_entity.pdbx_description
1 polymer ?
#
loop_
_entity_poly.entity_id
_entity_poly.type
_entity_poly.pdbx_seq_one_letter_code
_entity_poly.pdbx_strand_id
1 'polypeptide(L)'
;GDGYGDNASGLVPDACPTTFGASWQNGTYGCPDADSDGWSDVEDTHPGDGTQWSDSDGDGFGDNPGGTNPDACPSQPGNSTKGNRLGCPDNDGDGWDNVIDALPEQGTQWLDQDGDGYGDNATGLLPDACPGEAGTSNVGLYGCVDDDGDGHANLTDDFPNDPTRWIDTDQDGFDDAEDACPLSAGTSTIDRLGCVDSDGDGVSNPTPPMGNDTGWSVDDGADAFPFEPSQTTDADDDGYGDNASGFQADVCPSDAGSSFVDRFGCVDEDADGVSDINDAFLGDPSQWTDTDGDGFGDHQNGTEPDACPTTPGTSVLDVHGCVDGDGDGASDNGDLWPDDASQWFDSDGDGYGDETGGTDGDDCPYEAGTSTKGGSFGCPDGDNDGWSDAQDTFPEERSQHIDTDGDGYGDNATLGAHKPDHWPNDASRNTAEATMTCSYAYREVDLAESGYFEFTCGIASSMSSQFAAVVSLEATSSITSQSTEQLVTFAQSSEIQVLTFSGRAEKVGPHQLHISAREPGAETPMDTVTVLIEAVDSNAPVPTAADETGGSVMSALQDSTLLQAALAGLVLFVLMGTLMLRGQNRRQREAERRLDRAAELRQRRGLAERPEHGTSQQIIRSASERNSSSMFNEFRRNR
;
A
#
# COMPACT_ATOMS: atom_id res chain seq x y z
N GLY A 1 36.93 137.78 -3.52
CA GLY A 1 35.97 138.25 -4.50
C GLY A 1 35.79 137.14 -5.51
N ASP A 2 34.76 136.36 -5.29
CA ASP A 2 34.11 135.34 -6.15
C ASP A 2 33.47 135.90 -7.41
N GLY A 3 33.32 137.22 -7.52
CA GLY A 3 32.76 137.87 -8.70
C GLY A 3 31.31 138.34 -8.50
N TYR A 4 30.74 138.14 -7.32
CA TYR A 4 29.48 138.73 -6.89
C TYR A 4 29.73 140.01 -6.07
N GLY A 5 28.69 140.86 -5.95
CA GLY A 5 28.84 142.17 -5.32
C GLY A 5 28.38 142.20 -3.87
N ASP A 6 29.26 142.53 -2.93
CA ASP A 6 28.99 142.58 -1.47
C ASP A 6 27.92 143.63 -1.03
N ASN A 7 27.38 144.41 -1.96
CA ASN A 7 26.36 145.40 -1.68
C ASN A 7 24.95 144.78 -1.78
N ALA A 8 24.28 144.64 -0.65
CA ALA A 8 22.92 144.08 -0.53
C ALA A 8 21.83 144.77 -1.37
N SER A 9 22.10 145.96 -1.92
CA SER A 9 21.20 146.70 -2.83
C SER A 9 21.58 146.58 -4.32
N GLY A 10 22.54 145.72 -4.65
CA GLY A 10 22.97 145.41 -6.02
C GLY A 10 21.98 144.53 -6.79
N LEU A 11 22.19 144.41 -8.11
CA LEU A 11 21.35 143.57 -8.97
C LEU A 11 21.58 142.06 -8.76
N VAL A 12 22.78 141.66 -8.32
CA VAL A 12 23.16 140.29 -7.95
C VAL A 12 24.05 140.39 -6.69
N PRO A 13 23.44 140.61 -5.51
CA PRO A 13 24.18 140.74 -4.27
C PRO A 13 24.78 139.39 -3.88
N ASP A 14 26.03 139.40 -3.39
CA ASP A 14 26.67 138.21 -2.81
C ASP A 14 25.96 137.84 -1.49
N ALA A 15 25.43 136.61 -1.44
CA ALA A 15 24.75 136.06 -0.27
C ALA A 15 25.74 135.56 0.80
N CYS A 16 27.00 135.34 0.45
CA CYS A 16 28.08 134.91 1.34
C CYS A 16 29.34 135.81 1.27
N PRO A 17 29.27 137.12 1.58
CA PRO A 17 30.35 138.10 1.31
C PRO A 17 31.72 137.81 1.97
N THR A 18 31.76 136.92 2.96
CA THR A 18 32.97 136.58 3.71
C THR A 18 33.65 135.29 3.24
N THR A 19 33.03 134.55 2.33
CA THR A 19 33.47 133.22 1.89
C THR A 19 33.39 133.14 0.37
N PHE A 20 34.45 132.67 -0.30
CA PHE A 20 34.39 132.46 -1.75
C PHE A 20 33.38 131.36 -2.09
N GLY A 21 32.55 131.61 -3.10
CA GLY A 21 31.54 130.67 -3.55
C GLY A 21 31.18 130.82 -5.03
N ALA A 22 30.64 129.76 -5.63
CA ALA A 22 30.31 129.69 -7.06
C ALA A 22 28.80 129.54 -7.35
N SER A 23 27.96 129.41 -6.32
CA SER A 23 26.52 129.22 -6.46
C SER A 23 25.87 130.35 -7.27
N TRP A 24 24.88 130.00 -8.09
CA TRP A 24 24.18 130.93 -8.99
C TRP A 24 22.68 130.67 -9.16
N GLN A 25 22.13 129.61 -8.55
CA GLN A 25 20.71 129.27 -8.57
C GLN A 25 19.92 129.92 -7.42
N ASN A 26 18.58 129.98 -7.56
CA ASN A 26 17.59 130.36 -6.54
C ASN A 26 17.77 131.72 -5.81
N GLY A 27 18.66 132.58 -6.28
CA GLY A 27 18.90 133.90 -5.69
C GLY A 27 20.01 133.94 -4.64
N THR A 28 20.63 132.80 -4.32
CA THR A 28 21.73 132.67 -3.36
C THR A 28 23.06 132.61 -4.11
N TYR A 29 23.50 133.79 -4.56
CA TYR A 29 24.69 133.97 -5.38
C TYR A 29 25.96 134.09 -4.53
N GLY A 30 27.07 133.46 -4.94
CA GLY A 30 28.39 133.67 -4.32
C GLY A 30 28.69 132.86 -3.06
N CYS A 31 27.87 131.86 -2.74
CA CYS A 31 28.08 130.93 -1.63
C CYS A 31 28.82 129.64 -2.06
N PRO A 32 29.49 128.92 -1.13
CA PRO A 32 30.10 127.63 -1.42
C PRO A 32 29.14 126.69 -2.14
N ASP A 33 29.65 126.03 -3.17
CA ASP A 33 28.96 125.10 -4.06
C ASP A 33 30.00 124.00 -4.36
N ALA A 34 29.93 122.91 -3.60
CA ALA A 34 30.98 121.91 -3.50
C ALA A 34 31.04 120.95 -4.69
N ASP A 35 29.92 120.70 -5.38
CA ASP A 35 29.81 119.81 -6.54
C ASP A 35 29.56 120.55 -7.87
N SER A 36 29.43 121.89 -7.82
CA SER A 36 29.39 122.79 -8.97
C SER A 36 28.12 122.65 -9.84
N ASP A 37 26.99 122.32 -9.24
CA ASP A 37 25.71 122.22 -9.93
C ASP A 37 24.92 123.56 -10.00
N GLY A 38 25.40 124.55 -9.25
CA GLY A 38 24.87 125.91 -9.18
C GLY A 38 24.05 126.23 -7.95
N TRP A 39 23.69 125.26 -7.11
CA TRP A 39 23.07 125.49 -5.81
C TRP A 39 24.15 125.71 -4.74
N SER A 40 23.81 126.42 -3.66
CA SER A 40 24.77 126.63 -2.57
C SER A 40 24.68 125.49 -1.55
N ASP A 41 25.80 125.07 -0.95
CA ASP A 41 25.87 123.99 0.06
C ASP A 41 24.88 124.12 1.24
N VAL A 42 24.37 125.34 1.50
CA VAL A 42 23.42 125.64 2.59
C VAL A 42 21.95 125.51 2.17
N GLU A 43 21.65 125.51 0.87
CA GLU A 43 20.32 125.31 0.29
C GLU A 43 20.22 123.95 -0.43
N ASP A 44 21.37 123.42 -0.82
CA ASP A 44 21.51 122.12 -1.44
C ASP A 44 21.37 121.01 -0.38
N THR A 45 20.41 120.13 -0.60
CA THR A 45 20.16 118.96 0.26
C THR A 45 21.19 117.84 0.05
N HIS A 46 21.86 117.84 -1.09
CA HIS A 46 22.86 116.87 -1.52
C HIS A 46 24.19 117.53 -2.00
N PRO A 47 24.91 118.32 -1.16
CA PRO A 47 26.06 119.14 -1.58
C PRO A 47 27.30 118.41 -2.15
N GLY A 48 27.25 117.10 -2.32
CA GLY A 48 28.32 116.28 -2.90
C GLY A 48 27.91 115.52 -4.16
N ASP A 49 26.68 115.71 -4.64
CA ASP A 49 26.14 115.09 -5.83
C ASP A 49 25.52 116.15 -6.74
N GLY A 50 26.30 116.67 -7.68
CA GLY A 50 25.86 117.74 -8.56
C GLY A 50 24.77 117.37 -9.58
N THR A 51 24.11 116.23 -9.39
CA THR A 51 22.90 115.84 -10.11
C THR A 51 21.64 115.94 -9.25
N GLN A 52 21.76 116.14 -7.93
CA GLN A 52 20.68 116.27 -6.97
C GLN A 52 20.87 117.53 -6.12
N TRP A 53 19.82 118.30 -5.90
CA TRP A 53 19.90 119.55 -5.11
C TRP A 53 18.70 119.80 -4.20
N SER A 54 17.66 118.96 -4.29
CA SER A 54 16.39 119.10 -3.57
C SER A 54 15.97 117.75 -3.00
N ASP A 55 15.43 117.76 -1.79
CA ASP A 55 14.86 116.63 -1.06
C ASP A 55 13.64 117.17 -0.30
N SER A 56 12.46 116.97 -0.88
CA SER A 56 11.25 117.65 -0.46
C SER A 56 10.62 117.05 0.81
N ASP A 57 10.86 115.78 1.09
CA ASP A 57 10.32 115.07 2.26
C ASP A 57 11.39 114.66 3.30
N GLY A 58 12.67 114.83 2.98
CA GLY A 58 13.79 114.75 3.90
C GLY A 58 14.25 113.33 4.18
N ASP A 59 14.03 112.40 3.24
CA ASP A 59 14.34 110.98 3.41
C ASP A 59 15.76 110.61 2.95
N GLY A 60 16.48 111.55 2.33
CA GLY A 60 17.84 111.39 1.86
C GLY A 60 17.98 110.86 0.43
N PHE A 61 16.88 110.79 -0.33
CA PHE A 61 16.89 110.61 -1.79
C PHE A 61 16.56 111.94 -2.48
N GLY A 62 17.20 112.22 -3.62
CA GLY A 62 17.06 113.52 -4.27
C GLY A 62 15.89 113.58 -5.26
N ASP A 63 15.12 114.67 -5.25
CA ASP A 63 13.89 114.86 -6.05
C ASP A 63 14.12 114.86 -7.58
N ASN A 64 15.36 115.04 -8.06
CA ASN A 64 15.62 115.19 -9.50
C ASN A 64 15.62 113.84 -10.21
N PRO A 65 14.64 113.53 -11.08
CA PRO A 65 14.46 112.19 -11.66
C PRO A 65 15.61 111.73 -12.57
N GLY A 66 16.46 112.65 -13.03
CA GLY A 66 17.62 112.35 -13.86
C GLY A 66 18.95 112.24 -13.10
N GLY A 67 18.93 112.44 -11.77
CA GLY A 67 20.13 112.42 -10.95
C GLY A 67 20.51 111.02 -10.44
N THR A 68 21.55 110.96 -9.63
CA THR A 68 21.93 109.74 -8.91
C THR A 68 20.89 109.45 -7.83
N ASN A 69 20.54 108.17 -7.65
CA ASN A 69 19.55 107.70 -6.66
C ASN A 69 18.32 108.61 -6.54
N PRO A 70 17.60 108.86 -7.64
CA PRO A 70 16.48 109.80 -7.63
C PRO A 70 15.33 109.22 -6.81
N ASP A 71 14.69 110.08 -6.03
CA ASP A 71 13.49 109.73 -5.28
C ASP A 71 12.31 109.51 -6.24
N ALA A 72 11.70 108.32 -6.15
CA ALA A 72 10.52 107.96 -6.90
C ALA A 72 9.22 108.42 -6.23
N CYS A 73 9.27 108.83 -4.96
CA CYS A 73 8.17 109.35 -4.16
C CYS A 73 8.49 110.73 -3.50
N PRO A 74 8.79 111.82 -4.27
CA PRO A 74 9.29 113.13 -3.78
C PRO A 74 8.44 113.95 -2.79
N SER A 75 7.39 113.38 -2.22
CA SER A 75 6.50 114.05 -1.28
C SER A 75 6.06 113.13 -0.15
N GLN A 76 6.63 111.93 -0.08
CA GLN A 76 6.31 110.89 0.88
C GLN A 76 7.62 110.22 1.31
N PRO A 77 8.07 110.47 2.55
CA PRO A 77 9.37 109.98 2.99
C PRO A 77 9.38 108.46 2.99
N GLY A 78 10.45 107.87 2.44
CA GLY A 78 10.61 106.45 2.29
C GLY A 78 12.00 105.92 2.61
N ASN A 79 12.17 104.61 2.47
CA ASN A 79 13.40 103.90 2.79
C ASN A 79 13.69 102.76 1.79
N SER A 80 12.90 102.64 0.73
CA SER A 80 13.11 101.64 -0.32
C SER A 80 14.45 101.89 -1.04
N THR A 81 15.13 100.80 -1.38
CA THR A 81 16.50 100.82 -1.96
C THR A 81 16.66 99.99 -3.23
N LYS A 82 15.61 99.32 -3.70
CA LYS A 82 15.58 98.42 -4.86
C LYS A 82 14.47 98.80 -5.84
N GLY A 83 14.28 97.99 -6.89
CA GLY A 83 13.18 98.15 -7.84
C GLY A 83 13.19 99.41 -8.71
N ASN A 84 14.27 100.19 -8.70
CA ASN A 84 14.34 101.54 -9.29
C ASN A 84 13.27 102.51 -8.76
N ARG A 85 12.74 102.24 -7.56
CA ARG A 85 11.78 103.09 -6.86
C ARG A 85 12.34 103.37 -5.47
N LEU A 86 13.39 104.18 -5.44
CA LEU A 86 14.08 104.60 -4.23
C LEU A 86 13.29 105.71 -3.53
N GLY A 87 13.44 105.87 -2.21
CA GLY A 87 12.77 106.94 -1.44
C GLY A 87 11.25 106.77 -1.26
N CYS A 88 10.71 105.58 -1.56
CA CYS A 88 9.31 105.27 -1.33
C CYS A 88 9.11 104.49 -0.01
N PRO A 89 7.90 104.54 0.60
CA PRO A 89 7.61 103.76 1.80
C PRO A 89 7.81 102.25 1.60
N ASP A 90 8.58 101.65 2.49
CA ASP A 90 8.90 100.22 2.56
C ASP A 90 8.69 99.77 4.03
N ASN A 91 7.57 99.07 4.26
CA ASN A 91 7.06 98.76 5.60
C ASN A 91 7.88 97.69 6.34
N ASP A 92 8.45 96.73 5.63
CA ASP A 92 9.21 95.63 6.21
C ASP A 92 10.73 95.79 6.09
N GLY A 93 11.18 96.77 5.31
CA GLY A 93 12.56 97.23 5.23
C GLY A 93 13.46 96.33 4.39
N ASP A 94 12.92 95.55 3.47
CA ASP A 94 13.68 94.63 2.63
C ASP A 94 14.31 95.30 1.39
N GLY A 95 13.94 96.55 1.15
CA GLY A 95 14.39 97.41 0.09
C GLY A 95 13.42 97.57 -1.08
N TRP A 96 12.35 96.78 -1.19
CA TRP A 96 11.29 96.98 -2.17
C TRP A 96 10.19 97.88 -1.58
N ASP A 97 9.65 98.80 -2.38
CA ASP A 97 8.60 99.68 -1.87
C ASP A 97 7.22 98.98 -1.89
N ASN A 98 6.35 99.39 -0.97
CA ASN A 98 5.04 98.76 -0.72
C ASN A 98 4.12 98.59 -1.95
N VAL A 99 4.35 99.34 -3.03
CA VAL A 99 3.48 99.30 -4.23
C VAL A 99 3.91 98.23 -5.24
N ILE A 100 5.19 97.84 -5.26
CA ILE A 100 5.70 96.76 -6.13
C ILE A 100 6.13 95.52 -5.35
N ASP A 101 6.29 95.65 -4.04
CA ASP A 101 6.42 94.51 -3.16
C ASP A 101 5.10 93.74 -3.14
N ALA A 102 5.15 92.46 -3.51
CA ALA A 102 3.97 91.61 -3.52
C ALA A 102 3.54 91.18 -2.10
N LEU A 103 4.45 91.16 -1.13
CA LEU A 103 4.16 90.91 0.28
C LEU A 103 4.78 92.00 1.19
N PRO A 104 4.26 93.25 1.20
CA PRO A 104 4.87 94.43 1.86
C PRO A 104 5.07 94.36 3.39
N GLU A 105 4.67 93.28 4.03
CA GLU A 105 4.80 93.08 5.48
C GLU A 105 5.73 91.90 5.81
N GLN A 106 6.36 91.29 4.80
CA GLN A 106 7.21 90.12 4.91
C GLN A 106 8.59 90.37 4.29
N GLY A 107 9.51 90.98 5.04
CA GLY A 107 10.79 91.44 4.47
C GLY A 107 11.80 90.36 4.02
N THR A 108 11.37 89.11 3.92
CA THR A 108 12.11 88.04 3.24
C THR A 108 11.46 87.61 1.92
N GLN A 109 10.31 88.16 1.57
CA GLN A 109 9.44 87.77 0.47
C GLN A 109 8.91 89.04 -0.20
N TRP A 110 9.32 89.30 -1.44
CA TRP A 110 8.96 90.51 -2.19
C TRP A 110 8.30 90.22 -3.55
N LEU A 111 8.16 88.94 -3.89
CA LEU A 111 7.61 88.45 -5.15
C LEU A 111 6.64 87.31 -4.84
N ASP A 112 5.48 87.34 -5.49
CA ASP A 112 4.42 86.33 -5.44
C ASP A 112 3.83 86.29 -6.85
N GLN A 113 4.24 85.30 -7.64
CA GLN A 113 3.94 85.25 -9.07
C GLN A 113 2.49 84.85 -9.36
N ASP A 114 1.91 83.98 -8.56
CA ASP A 114 0.57 83.43 -8.77
C ASP A 114 -0.51 84.04 -7.86
N GLY A 115 -0.10 84.83 -6.86
CA GLY A 115 -0.96 85.68 -6.05
C GLY A 115 -1.64 84.95 -4.90
N ASP A 116 -1.05 83.86 -4.40
CA ASP A 116 -1.63 83.01 -3.36
C ASP A 116 -1.28 83.46 -1.93
N GLY A 117 -0.35 84.42 -1.79
CA GLY A 117 0.10 84.96 -0.52
C GLY A 117 1.32 84.28 0.09
N TYR A 118 1.90 83.30 -0.59
CA TYR A 118 3.24 82.76 -0.32
C TYR A 118 4.26 83.41 -1.26
N GLY A 119 5.49 83.61 -0.77
CA GLY A 119 6.50 84.34 -1.54
C GLY A 119 7.50 83.44 -2.28
N ASP A 120 7.82 83.79 -3.52
CA ASP A 120 8.69 83.03 -4.44
C ASP A 120 10.16 82.94 -3.99
N ASN A 121 10.61 83.76 -3.02
CA ASN A 121 12.00 83.74 -2.60
C ASN A 121 12.28 82.48 -1.78
N ALA A 122 12.84 81.44 -2.42
CA ALA A 122 13.20 80.16 -1.82
C ALA A 122 14.11 80.23 -0.58
N THR A 123 14.78 81.36 -0.34
CA THR A 123 15.60 81.58 0.87
C THR A 123 14.89 82.35 1.98
N GLY A 124 13.69 82.84 1.70
CA GLY A 124 12.84 83.54 2.64
C GLY A 124 12.12 82.61 3.61
N LEU A 125 11.36 83.19 4.52
CA LEU A 125 10.49 82.43 5.42
C LEU A 125 9.27 81.93 4.65
N LEU A 126 8.87 80.69 4.93
CA LEU A 126 7.71 80.03 4.32
C LEU A 126 7.62 80.29 2.81
N PRO A 127 8.69 79.97 2.05
CA PRO A 127 8.69 80.22 0.63
C PRO A 127 7.64 79.36 -0.05
N ASP A 128 7.07 79.91 -1.10
CA ASP A 128 6.21 79.14 -1.98
C ASP A 128 7.01 78.01 -2.64
N ALA A 129 6.54 76.78 -2.41
CA ALA A 129 7.09 75.58 -3.01
C ALA A 129 6.59 75.37 -4.44
N CYS A 130 5.49 76.03 -4.83
CA CYS A 130 4.87 76.00 -6.15
C CYS A 130 4.66 77.41 -6.79
N PRO A 131 5.72 78.24 -7.00
CA PRO A 131 5.62 79.66 -7.46
C PRO A 131 4.84 79.98 -8.76
N GLY A 132 4.37 78.97 -9.49
CA GLY A 132 3.63 79.16 -10.74
C GLY A 132 2.19 78.64 -10.67
N GLU A 133 1.75 78.18 -9.51
CA GLU A 133 0.45 77.54 -9.30
C GLU A 133 -0.09 77.86 -7.91
N ALA A 134 -1.01 78.84 -7.86
CA ALA A 134 -1.59 79.33 -6.63
C ALA A 134 -2.20 78.21 -5.77
N GLY A 135 -1.77 78.15 -4.52
CA GLY A 135 -2.11 77.10 -3.58
C GLY A 135 -2.65 77.58 -2.23
N THR A 136 -3.09 76.63 -1.42
CA THR A 136 -3.52 76.90 -0.03
C THR A 136 -2.84 76.00 1.00
N SER A 137 -1.96 75.10 0.54
CA SER A 137 -1.23 74.20 1.42
C SER A 137 -0.36 74.97 2.41
N ASN A 138 -0.37 74.53 3.66
CA ASN A 138 0.30 75.19 4.77
C ASN A 138 1.08 74.22 5.70
N VAL A 139 1.18 72.94 5.32
CA VAL A 139 1.97 71.92 5.99
C VAL A 139 2.95 71.30 5.00
N GLY A 140 4.25 71.37 5.32
CA GLY A 140 5.31 70.83 4.48
C GLY A 140 5.63 71.69 3.27
N LEU A 141 4.91 71.49 2.16
CA LEU A 141 5.01 72.30 0.95
C LEU A 141 4.00 73.45 1.07
N TYR A 142 4.48 74.67 1.26
CA TYR A 142 3.63 75.87 1.37
C TYR A 142 3.32 76.44 -0.02
N GLY A 143 2.11 76.97 -0.23
CA GLY A 143 1.73 77.64 -1.50
C GLY A 143 1.43 76.71 -2.68
N CYS A 144 1.20 75.42 -2.42
CA CYS A 144 0.82 74.45 -3.45
C CYS A 144 -0.68 74.13 -3.38
N VAL A 145 -1.22 73.57 -4.48
CA VAL A 145 -2.63 73.15 -4.55
C VAL A 145 -2.94 72.10 -3.48
N ASP A 146 -4.03 72.34 -2.77
CA ASP A 146 -4.59 71.56 -1.67
C ASP A 146 -6.10 71.49 -1.92
N ASP A 147 -6.55 70.38 -2.50
CA ASP A 147 -7.90 70.23 -3.07
C ASP A 147 -8.99 70.08 -1.99
N ASP A 148 -8.65 69.54 -0.81
CA ASP A 148 -9.59 69.29 0.28
C ASP A 148 -9.44 70.23 1.49
N GLY A 149 -8.34 70.98 1.56
CA GLY A 149 -8.10 72.04 2.53
C GLY A 149 -7.61 71.56 3.88
N ASP A 150 -7.00 70.39 3.98
CA ASP A 150 -6.43 69.87 5.23
C ASP A 150 -5.05 70.47 5.57
N GLY A 151 -4.46 71.19 4.61
CA GLY A 151 -3.18 71.88 4.71
C GLY A 151 -2.02 71.15 4.04
N HIS A 152 -2.17 69.90 3.63
CA HIS A 152 -1.19 69.15 2.86
C HIS A 152 -1.36 69.43 1.36
N ALA A 153 -0.25 69.52 0.63
CA ALA A 153 -0.32 69.72 -0.81
C ALA A 153 -0.65 68.40 -1.52
N ASN A 154 -1.47 68.44 -2.59
CA ASN A 154 -1.86 67.27 -3.40
C ASN A 154 -0.66 66.43 -3.90
N LEU A 155 0.53 67.03 -4.00
CA LEU A 155 1.76 66.36 -4.44
C LEU A 155 2.33 65.39 -3.38
N THR A 156 2.02 65.62 -2.12
CA THR A 156 2.56 64.89 -0.96
C THR A 156 1.47 64.30 -0.07
N ASP A 157 0.22 64.60 -0.38
CA ASP A 157 -0.95 64.05 0.26
C ASP A 157 -1.35 62.76 -0.49
N ASP A 158 -1.36 61.64 0.23
CA ASP A 158 -1.76 60.35 -0.35
C ASP A 158 -3.29 60.25 -0.55
N PHE A 159 -4.07 61.14 0.08
CA PHE A 159 -5.52 61.27 -0.07
C PHE A 159 -5.97 62.71 -0.42
N PRO A 160 -5.60 63.27 -1.60
CA PRO A 160 -5.83 64.68 -1.97
C PRO A 160 -7.28 65.19 -2.05
N ASN A 161 -8.27 64.36 -1.73
CA ASN A 161 -9.69 64.73 -1.80
C ASN A 161 -10.43 64.36 -0.49
N ASP A 162 -9.71 63.96 0.55
CA ASP A 162 -10.25 63.55 1.84
C ASP A 162 -9.56 64.32 2.98
N PRO A 163 -10.20 65.37 3.52
CA PRO A 163 -9.54 66.28 4.45
C PRO A 163 -9.31 65.69 5.86
N THR A 164 -9.49 64.37 6.02
CA THR A 164 -9.31 63.65 7.27
C THR A 164 -8.15 62.66 7.24
N ARG A 165 -7.54 62.45 6.08
CA ARG A 165 -6.49 61.45 5.82
C ARG A 165 -5.44 62.10 4.93
N TRP A 166 -4.16 61.85 5.19
CA TRP A 166 -3.10 62.54 4.43
C TRP A 166 -1.82 61.73 4.26
N ILE A 167 -1.66 60.60 4.96
CA ILE A 167 -0.46 59.77 4.90
C ILE A 167 -0.82 58.29 4.75
N ASP A 168 -0.26 57.67 3.73
CA ASP A 168 -0.38 56.23 3.43
C ASP A 168 1.01 55.69 3.09
N THR A 169 1.73 55.28 4.12
CA THR A 169 3.16 54.94 3.99
C THR A 169 3.39 53.73 3.08
N ASP A 170 2.44 52.80 2.98
CA ASP A 170 2.57 51.58 2.18
C ASP A 170 1.66 51.50 0.95
N GLN A 171 0.82 52.51 0.73
CA GLN A 171 -0.01 52.76 -0.46
C GLN A 171 -1.12 51.73 -0.65
N ASP A 172 -1.73 51.28 0.44
CA ASP A 172 -2.82 50.30 0.42
C ASP A 172 -4.23 50.92 0.45
N GLY A 173 -4.31 52.23 0.65
CA GLY A 173 -5.54 53.00 0.66
C GLY A 173 -6.15 53.24 2.05
N PHE A 174 -5.46 52.83 3.11
CA PHE A 174 -5.78 53.18 4.50
C PHE A 174 -4.78 54.23 5.02
N ASP A 175 -5.27 55.21 5.79
CA ASP A 175 -4.38 56.20 6.40
C ASP A 175 -3.58 55.59 7.56
N ASP A 176 -2.31 55.96 7.74
CA ASP A 176 -1.44 55.39 8.79
C ASP A 176 -2.05 55.49 10.21
N ALA A 177 -2.95 56.45 10.47
CA ALA A 177 -3.61 56.59 11.77
C ALA A 177 -4.77 55.61 11.99
N GLU A 178 -5.39 55.09 10.93
CA GLU A 178 -6.44 54.06 10.98
C GLU A 178 -5.93 52.65 10.66
N ASP A 179 -4.86 52.55 9.89
CA ASP A 179 -4.21 51.31 9.52
C ASP A 179 -3.51 50.66 10.72
N ALA A 180 -3.85 49.39 10.97
CA ALA A 180 -3.21 48.57 11.99
C ALA A 180 -1.85 48.03 11.54
N CYS A 181 -1.53 48.12 10.24
CA CYS A 181 -0.29 47.70 9.60
C CYS A 181 0.36 48.78 8.70
N PRO A 182 0.68 50.01 9.18
CA PRO A 182 1.09 51.16 8.33
C PRO A 182 2.35 51.01 7.46
N LEU A 183 3.04 49.88 7.54
CA LEU A 183 4.28 49.60 6.78
C LEU A 183 4.15 48.35 5.91
N SER A 184 2.97 47.71 5.87
CA SER A 184 2.72 46.45 5.21
C SER A 184 1.33 46.41 4.58
N ALA A 185 1.29 46.85 3.32
CA ALA A 185 0.07 46.97 2.54
C ALA A 185 -0.87 45.77 2.64
N GLY A 186 -2.13 46.06 2.92
CA GLY A 186 -3.17 45.08 3.18
C GLY A 186 -4.56 45.50 2.73
N THR A 187 -5.54 44.63 2.98
CA THR A 187 -6.93 44.85 2.57
C THR A 187 -7.95 44.36 3.60
N SER A 188 -7.52 43.90 4.78
CA SER A 188 -8.43 43.46 5.83
C SER A 188 -9.31 44.62 6.31
N THR A 189 -10.55 44.30 6.65
CA THR A 189 -11.59 45.27 7.03
C THR A 189 -12.41 44.88 8.26
N ILE A 190 -12.29 43.65 8.74
CA ILE A 190 -13.10 43.09 9.83
C ILE A 190 -12.38 43.18 11.18
N ASP A 191 -11.10 42.77 11.23
CA ASP A 191 -10.29 42.75 12.45
C ASP A 191 -9.31 43.94 12.51
N ARG A 192 -8.09 43.77 11.99
CA ARG A 192 -7.04 44.78 11.91
C ARG A 192 -7.14 45.45 10.56
N LEU A 193 -7.70 46.65 10.49
CA LEU A 193 -7.83 47.41 9.23
C LEU A 193 -6.47 47.59 8.54
N GLY A 194 -6.39 47.44 7.21
CA GLY A 194 -5.17 47.69 6.41
C GLY A 194 -4.05 46.64 6.55
N CYS A 195 -4.31 45.53 7.26
CA CYS A 195 -3.37 44.42 7.33
C CYS A 195 -3.53 43.43 6.17
N VAL A 196 -2.48 42.65 5.92
CA VAL A 196 -2.45 41.66 4.83
C VAL A 196 -3.61 40.67 5.00
N ASP A 197 -4.48 40.61 4.00
CA ASP A 197 -5.60 39.68 3.87
C ASP A 197 -5.40 38.97 2.52
N SER A 198 -4.99 37.70 2.59
CA SER A 198 -4.51 36.98 1.41
C SER A 198 -5.63 36.48 0.51
N ASP A 199 -6.84 36.28 1.03
CA ASP A 199 -7.96 35.69 0.29
C ASP A 199 -9.19 36.60 0.15
N GLY A 200 -9.18 37.74 0.84
CA GLY A 200 -10.11 38.84 0.65
C GLY A 200 -11.45 38.65 1.38
N ASP A 201 -11.48 37.84 2.43
CA ASP A 201 -12.68 37.69 3.28
C ASP A 201 -12.84 38.82 4.32
N GLY A 202 -11.82 39.66 4.45
CA GLY A 202 -11.78 40.82 5.32
C GLY A 202 -11.08 40.59 6.66
N VAL A 203 -10.66 39.36 7.00
CA VAL A 203 -9.90 39.07 8.22
C VAL A 203 -8.40 39.01 7.90
N SER A 204 -7.57 39.59 8.75
CA SER A 204 -6.13 39.69 8.51
C SER A 204 -5.39 38.37 8.77
N ASN A 205 -4.37 38.11 7.96
CA ASN A 205 -3.47 36.98 8.14
C ASN A 205 -2.78 37.03 9.52
N PRO A 206 -2.44 35.85 10.09
CA PRO A 206 -1.61 35.76 11.28
C PRO A 206 -0.27 36.46 11.08
N THR A 207 0.06 37.37 11.99
CA THR A 207 1.32 38.11 11.97
C THR A 207 2.22 37.60 13.10
N PRO A 208 3.36 36.97 12.79
CA PRO A 208 4.23 36.42 13.81
C PRO A 208 4.87 37.53 14.66
N PRO A 209 5.13 37.28 15.96
CA PRO A 209 5.81 38.25 16.82
C PRO A 209 7.19 38.62 16.26
N MET A 210 7.45 39.91 16.09
CA MET A 210 8.76 40.44 15.68
C MET A 210 9.26 41.51 16.64
N GLY A 211 10.45 41.29 17.21
CA GLY A 211 11.08 42.25 18.13
C GLY A 211 10.34 42.38 19.45
N ASN A 212 9.77 43.56 19.72
CA ASN A 212 8.96 43.82 20.91
C ASN A 212 7.45 43.73 20.63
N ASP A 213 7.06 43.45 19.40
CA ASP A 213 5.67 43.23 19.03
C ASP A 213 5.25 41.80 19.43
N THR A 214 4.09 41.67 20.07
CA THR A 214 3.54 40.37 20.48
C THR A 214 3.00 39.56 19.31
N GLY A 215 2.89 40.16 18.12
CA GLY A 215 2.25 39.53 16.97
C GLY A 215 0.73 39.49 17.13
N TRP A 216 0.08 38.88 16.14
CA TRP A 216 -1.36 38.68 16.07
C TRP A 216 -1.61 37.27 15.55
N SER A 217 -1.96 36.37 16.46
CA SER A 217 -2.20 34.96 16.17
C SER A 217 -3.70 34.67 15.97
N VAL A 218 -4.03 33.43 15.60
CA VAL A 218 -5.43 32.98 15.49
C VAL A 218 -6.17 33.17 16.82
N ASP A 219 -5.49 32.92 17.95
CA ASP A 219 -6.02 33.19 19.31
C ASP A 219 -6.39 34.68 19.54
N ASP A 220 -5.72 35.59 18.85
CA ASP A 220 -5.98 37.04 18.94
C ASP A 220 -7.10 37.49 17.97
N GLY A 221 -7.60 36.58 17.13
CA GLY A 221 -8.60 36.84 16.10
C GLY A 221 -8.05 37.03 14.69
N ALA A 222 -6.81 36.60 14.42
CA ALA A 222 -6.30 36.47 13.06
C ALA A 222 -7.04 35.37 12.31
N ASP A 223 -6.99 35.44 10.98
CA ASP A 223 -7.57 34.42 10.12
C ASP A 223 -6.86 33.06 10.30
N ALA A 224 -7.63 32.04 10.72
CA ALA A 224 -7.17 30.67 10.82
C ALA A 224 -6.87 30.04 9.45
N PHE A 225 -7.52 30.52 8.39
CA PHE A 225 -7.40 29.99 7.03
C PHE A 225 -7.06 31.08 5.99
N PRO A 226 -5.83 31.64 5.99
CA PRO A 226 -5.39 32.75 5.13
C PRO A 226 -5.54 32.60 3.61
N PHE A 227 -6.01 31.47 3.12
CA PHE A 227 -6.12 31.16 1.70
C PHE A 227 -7.47 30.54 1.33
N GLU A 228 -8.43 30.49 2.25
CA GLU A 228 -9.77 29.94 2.05
C GLU A 228 -10.83 30.91 2.59
N PRO A 229 -11.33 31.84 1.75
CA PRO A 229 -12.10 33.01 2.19
C PRO A 229 -13.52 32.69 2.70
N SER A 230 -13.85 31.41 2.79
CA SER A 230 -15.09 30.92 3.37
C SER A 230 -14.95 30.48 4.83
N GLN A 231 -13.72 30.43 5.35
CA GLN A 231 -13.36 30.01 6.70
C GLN A 231 -12.44 31.03 7.35
N THR A 232 -12.71 31.40 8.60
CA THR A 232 -11.92 32.41 9.34
C THR A 232 -11.54 31.99 10.75
N THR A 233 -12.17 30.94 11.27
CA THR A 233 -12.06 30.52 12.67
C THR A 233 -11.91 29.01 12.72
N ASP A 234 -11.03 28.55 13.61
CA ASP A 234 -10.76 27.16 13.95
C ASP A 234 -10.70 27.10 15.49
N ALA A 235 -11.78 26.66 16.13
CA ALA A 235 -11.90 26.79 17.59
C ALA A 235 -11.13 25.71 18.38
N ASP A 236 -10.78 24.60 17.74
CA ASP A 236 -10.08 23.48 18.38
C ASP A 236 -8.74 23.10 17.72
N ASP A 237 -8.28 23.91 16.75
CA ASP A 237 -6.99 23.85 16.08
C ASP A 237 -6.76 22.55 15.28
N ASP A 238 -7.82 21.98 14.72
CA ASP A 238 -7.77 20.71 13.99
C ASP A 238 -7.55 20.86 12.47
N GLY A 239 -7.65 22.10 11.96
CA GLY A 239 -7.47 22.44 10.56
C GLY A 239 -8.74 22.39 9.72
N TYR A 240 -9.93 22.28 10.33
CA TYR A 240 -11.23 22.48 9.70
C TYR A 240 -11.90 23.74 10.25
N GLY A 241 -12.48 24.54 9.37
CA GLY A 241 -13.02 25.84 9.79
C GLY A 241 -14.47 25.78 10.29
N ASP A 242 -14.75 26.52 11.35
CA ASP A 242 -16.03 26.53 12.08
C ASP A 242 -17.23 27.08 11.27
N ASN A 243 -16.98 27.82 10.19
CA ASN A 243 -18.06 28.44 9.43
C ASN A 243 -18.83 27.34 8.70
N ALA A 244 -20.00 26.96 9.24
CA ALA A 244 -20.85 25.88 8.70
C ALA A 244 -21.26 26.02 7.22
N SER A 245 -21.11 27.22 6.63
CA SER A 245 -21.37 27.48 5.20
C SER A 245 -20.11 27.52 4.33
N GLY A 246 -18.94 27.38 4.95
CA GLY A 246 -17.63 27.39 4.31
C GLY A 246 -17.25 26.04 3.69
N PHE A 247 -16.08 26.06 3.05
CA PHE A 247 -15.48 24.86 2.47
C PHE A 247 -15.04 23.90 3.58
N GLN A 248 -15.40 22.62 3.42
CA GLN A 248 -15.10 21.53 4.37
C GLN A 248 -15.32 21.95 5.83
N ALA A 249 -16.45 22.61 6.09
CA ALA A 249 -16.73 23.16 7.41
C ALA A 249 -16.74 22.09 8.49
N ASP A 250 -16.13 22.43 9.62
CA ASP A 250 -16.08 21.58 10.78
C ASP A 250 -17.50 21.32 11.31
N VAL A 251 -17.81 20.04 11.44
CA VAL A 251 -19.09 19.54 11.99
C VAL A 251 -19.01 19.40 13.51
N CYS A 252 -17.81 19.40 14.09
CA CYS A 252 -17.51 19.30 15.51
C CYS A 252 -16.59 20.44 16.03
N PRO A 253 -16.99 21.74 15.99
CA PRO A 253 -16.15 22.93 16.30
C PRO A 253 -15.58 23.09 17.72
N SER A 254 -15.53 22.04 18.52
CA SER A 254 -15.02 22.06 19.88
C SER A 254 -14.27 20.79 20.26
N ASP A 255 -14.22 19.82 19.35
CA ASP A 255 -13.68 18.49 19.56
C ASP A 255 -12.74 18.15 18.41
N ALA A 256 -11.47 18.54 18.55
CA ALA A 256 -10.45 18.42 17.52
C ALA A 256 -10.44 17.02 16.88
N GLY A 257 -10.58 17.00 15.56
CA GLY A 257 -10.80 15.82 14.78
C GLY A 257 -9.88 15.67 13.57
N SER A 258 -9.97 14.53 12.89
CA SER A 258 -9.29 14.31 11.62
C SER A 258 -10.16 13.71 10.53
N SER A 259 -11.43 13.41 10.83
CA SER A 259 -12.35 12.83 9.85
C SER A 259 -12.55 13.76 8.65
N PHE A 260 -12.64 13.17 7.46
CA PHE A 260 -12.74 13.86 6.18
C PHE A 260 -13.66 13.19 5.15
N VAL A 261 -14.22 12.02 5.46
CA VAL A 261 -15.06 11.25 4.53
C VAL A 261 -16.53 11.62 4.67
N ASP A 262 -17.02 11.75 5.90
CA ASP A 262 -18.44 11.93 6.19
C ASP A 262 -18.73 13.23 6.96
N ARG A 263 -18.03 13.47 8.07
CA ARG A 263 -18.16 14.64 8.95
C ARG A 263 -16.78 15.26 9.07
N PHE A 264 -16.53 16.40 8.45
CA PHE A 264 -15.22 17.06 8.54
C PHE A 264 -14.97 17.56 9.98
N GLY A 265 -13.73 17.43 10.47
CA GLY A 265 -13.27 17.95 11.77
C GLY A 265 -13.81 17.25 13.02
N CYS A 266 -14.29 16.01 12.89
CA CYS A 266 -14.71 15.22 14.03
C CYS A 266 -13.66 14.18 14.43
N VAL A 267 -13.74 13.72 15.68
CA VAL A 267 -12.87 12.66 16.21
C VAL A 267 -12.93 11.41 15.31
N ASP A 268 -11.75 10.88 15.02
CA ASP A 268 -11.46 9.73 14.16
C ASP A 268 -10.28 8.99 14.80
N GLU A 269 -10.57 7.94 15.58
CA GLU A 269 -9.63 7.25 16.46
C GLU A 269 -8.53 6.50 15.68
N ASP A 270 -8.87 5.90 14.54
CA ASP A 270 -7.96 5.05 13.77
C ASP A 270 -7.43 5.70 12.47
N ALA A 271 -7.93 6.89 12.13
CA ALA A 271 -7.49 7.75 11.04
C ALA A 271 -7.77 7.18 9.64
N ASP A 272 -8.89 6.49 9.47
CA ASP A 272 -9.39 6.06 8.16
C ASP A 272 -10.14 7.17 7.39
N GLY A 273 -10.49 8.24 8.11
CA GLY A 273 -11.19 9.42 7.62
C GLY A 273 -12.69 9.45 7.92
N VAL A 274 -13.28 8.41 8.49
CA VAL A 274 -14.67 8.38 8.95
C VAL A 274 -14.71 8.76 10.42
N SER A 275 -15.69 9.58 10.81
CA SER A 275 -15.81 9.97 12.21
C SER A 275 -16.25 8.80 13.11
N ASP A 276 -15.77 8.77 14.35
CA ASP A 276 -16.04 7.70 15.34
C ASP A 276 -17.54 7.37 15.48
N ILE A 277 -18.41 8.37 15.34
CA ILE A 277 -19.86 8.17 15.50
C ILE A 277 -20.49 7.35 14.37
N ASN A 278 -19.86 7.36 13.19
CA ASN A 278 -20.33 6.68 11.99
C ASN A 278 -19.41 5.54 11.55
N ASP A 279 -18.34 5.30 12.29
CA ASP A 279 -17.43 4.20 12.08
C ASP A 279 -17.85 2.98 12.94
N ALA A 280 -18.15 1.87 12.27
CA ALA A 280 -18.48 0.61 12.91
C ALA A 280 -17.26 -0.09 13.55
N PHE A 281 -16.03 0.29 13.18
CA PHE A 281 -14.79 -0.42 13.49
C PHE A 281 -13.65 0.52 13.95
N LEU A 282 -13.88 1.30 15.01
CA LEU A 282 -12.99 2.31 15.66
C LEU A 282 -11.49 1.99 15.91
N GLY A 283 -11.03 0.77 15.64
CA GLY A 283 -9.63 0.37 15.79
C GLY A 283 -9.05 -0.32 14.57
N ASP A 284 -9.79 -0.36 13.47
CA ASP A 284 -9.38 -0.97 12.20
C ASP A 284 -9.55 0.04 11.07
N PRO A 285 -8.48 0.77 10.71
CA PRO A 285 -8.57 1.85 9.74
C PRO A 285 -8.77 1.38 8.29
N SER A 286 -9.03 0.10 8.11
CA SER A 286 -9.32 -0.51 6.82
C SER A 286 -10.79 -0.92 6.68
N GLN A 287 -11.59 -0.81 7.74
CA GLN A 287 -13.01 -1.12 7.80
C GLN A 287 -13.77 0.00 8.51
N TRP A 288 -14.97 0.33 8.03
CA TRP A 288 -15.79 1.36 8.69
C TRP A 288 -17.30 1.23 8.47
N THR A 289 -17.70 0.42 7.50
CA THR A 289 -19.10 0.15 7.21
C THR A 289 -19.42 -1.30 7.52
N ASP A 290 -20.50 -1.52 8.25
CA ASP A 290 -21.10 -2.83 8.50
C ASP A 290 -22.59 -2.73 8.11
N THR A 291 -22.91 -3.07 6.87
CA THR A 291 -24.25 -2.78 6.31
C THR A 291 -25.34 -3.67 6.93
N ASP A 292 -25.02 -4.88 7.37
CA ASP A 292 -25.99 -5.83 7.91
C ASP A 292 -25.86 -6.11 9.42
N GLY A 293 -24.81 -5.59 10.05
CA GLY A 293 -24.64 -5.57 11.50
C GLY A 293 -24.11 -6.87 12.07
N ASP A 294 -23.37 -7.65 11.29
CA ASP A 294 -22.84 -8.96 11.70
C ASP A 294 -21.45 -8.90 12.34
N GLY A 295 -20.80 -7.73 12.27
CA GLY A 295 -19.48 -7.48 12.83
C GLY A 295 -18.32 -7.73 11.88
N PHE A 296 -18.56 -7.92 10.58
CA PHE A 296 -17.53 -7.92 9.53
C PHE A 296 -17.67 -6.68 8.65
N GLY A 297 -16.53 -6.11 8.23
CA GLY A 297 -16.54 -4.83 7.52
C GLY A 297 -16.70 -4.98 6.01
N ASP A 298 -17.52 -4.13 5.37
CA ASP A 298 -17.87 -4.21 3.96
C ASP A 298 -16.69 -3.96 2.99
N HIS A 299 -15.61 -3.31 3.43
CA HIS A 299 -14.51 -2.92 2.56
C HIS A 299 -13.66 -4.12 2.17
N GLN A 300 -13.83 -4.58 0.94
CA GLN A 300 -13.17 -5.76 0.37
C GLN A 300 -11.62 -5.75 0.41
N ASN A 301 -11.01 -4.58 0.60
CA ASN A 301 -9.55 -4.45 0.72
C ASN A 301 -9.07 -4.29 2.17
N GLY A 302 -10.00 -4.27 3.14
CA GLY A 302 -9.69 -4.19 4.55
C GLY A 302 -9.36 -5.54 5.16
N THR A 303 -9.16 -5.54 6.47
CA THR A 303 -8.97 -6.75 7.27
C THR A 303 -10.30 -7.48 7.42
N GLU A 304 -10.23 -8.82 7.29
CA GLU A 304 -11.36 -9.74 7.44
C GLU A 304 -12.67 -9.21 6.81
N PRO A 305 -12.63 -8.85 5.51
CA PRO A 305 -13.75 -8.18 4.88
C PRO A 305 -14.95 -9.11 4.76
N ASP A 306 -16.13 -8.56 4.96
CA ASP A 306 -17.37 -9.27 4.75
C ASP A 306 -17.53 -9.62 3.26
N ALA A 307 -17.57 -10.91 2.97
CA ALA A 307 -17.82 -11.43 1.64
C ALA A 307 -19.31 -11.40 1.25
N CYS A 308 -20.19 -11.21 2.24
CA CYS A 308 -21.63 -11.13 2.12
C CYS A 308 -22.25 -9.82 2.71
N PRO A 309 -21.88 -8.59 2.23
CA PRO A 309 -22.20 -7.26 2.82
C PRO A 309 -23.66 -6.87 3.09
N THR A 310 -24.63 -7.75 2.87
CA THR A 310 -26.06 -7.44 3.00
C THR A 310 -26.83 -8.59 3.65
N THR A 311 -26.15 -9.67 4.00
CA THR A 311 -26.73 -10.88 4.56
C THR A 311 -25.90 -11.28 5.78
N PRO A 312 -26.42 -11.03 7.00
CA PRO A 312 -25.61 -11.17 8.19
C PRO A 312 -25.20 -12.62 8.39
N GLY A 313 -23.92 -12.82 8.68
CA GLY A 313 -23.27 -14.11 8.80
C GLY A 313 -22.42 -14.27 10.05
N THR A 314 -21.85 -15.47 10.23
CA THR A 314 -20.92 -15.75 11.34
C THR A 314 -19.69 -16.54 10.90
N SER A 315 -19.55 -16.83 9.60
CA SER A 315 -18.40 -17.57 9.09
C SER A 315 -17.10 -16.79 9.27
N VAL A 316 -16.02 -17.52 9.58
CA VAL A 316 -14.68 -17.01 9.92
C VAL A 316 -13.53 -17.82 9.30
N LEU A 317 -13.78 -19.01 8.74
CA LEU A 317 -12.71 -19.91 8.26
C LEU A 317 -12.35 -19.68 6.80
N ASP A 318 -13.35 -19.47 5.95
CA ASP A 318 -13.21 -19.39 4.50
C ASP A 318 -13.56 -17.98 3.98
N VAL A 319 -14.84 -17.64 3.92
CA VAL A 319 -15.36 -16.33 3.54
C VAL A 319 -15.99 -15.72 4.77
N HIS A 320 -15.49 -14.57 5.20
CA HIS A 320 -15.93 -13.96 6.45
C HIS A 320 -17.28 -13.25 6.25
N GLY A 321 -18.13 -13.21 7.29
CA GLY A 321 -19.42 -12.50 7.27
C GLY A 321 -20.54 -13.15 6.45
N CYS A 322 -20.37 -14.41 6.04
CA CYS A 322 -21.42 -15.17 5.37
C CYS A 322 -22.17 -16.11 6.33
N VAL A 323 -23.34 -16.57 5.88
CA VAL A 323 -24.18 -17.50 6.65
C VAL A 323 -23.41 -18.78 6.93
N ASP A 324 -23.39 -19.15 8.21
CA ASP A 324 -22.82 -20.38 8.77
C ASP A 324 -23.94 -21.07 9.57
N GLY A 325 -24.54 -22.09 8.95
CA GLY A 325 -25.79 -22.69 9.37
C GLY A 325 -25.68 -23.58 10.61
N ASP A 326 -24.53 -24.21 10.81
CA ASP A 326 -24.30 -25.17 11.89
C ASP A 326 -23.31 -24.68 12.96
N GLY A 327 -22.57 -23.60 12.68
CA GLY A 327 -21.80 -22.83 13.64
C GLY A 327 -20.37 -23.32 13.84
N ASP A 328 -19.76 -23.97 12.84
CA ASP A 328 -18.35 -24.38 12.89
C ASP A 328 -17.36 -23.32 12.38
N GLY A 329 -17.88 -22.24 11.80
CA GLY A 329 -17.14 -21.12 11.25
C GLY A 329 -16.87 -21.20 9.75
N ALA A 330 -17.21 -22.27 9.05
CA ALA A 330 -17.23 -22.30 7.59
C ALA A 330 -18.54 -21.71 7.05
N SER A 331 -18.50 -21.04 5.91
CA SER A 331 -19.73 -20.57 5.27
C SER A 331 -20.50 -21.73 4.64
N ASP A 332 -21.84 -21.67 4.63
CA ASP A 332 -22.71 -22.69 4.01
C ASP A 332 -22.32 -23.03 2.56
N ASN A 333 -21.69 -22.09 1.85
CA ASN A 333 -21.32 -22.25 0.45
C ASN A 333 -19.89 -22.80 0.25
N GLY A 334 -19.01 -22.61 1.24
CA GLY A 334 -17.66 -23.19 1.25
C GLY A 334 -17.55 -24.48 2.06
N ASP A 335 -18.56 -24.76 2.88
CA ASP A 335 -18.70 -25.95 3.70
C ASP A 335 -19.22 -27.13 2.85
N LEU A 336 -18.49 -28.24 2.88
CA LEU A 336 -18.86 -29.48 2.21
C LEU A 336 -19.97 -30.25 2.95
N TRP A 337 -20.15 -30.01 4.25
CA TRP A 337 -21.20 -30.56 5.11
C TRP A 337 -21.96 -29.49 5.92
N PRO A 338 -22.80 -28.63 5.29
CA PRO A 338 -23.48 -27.48 5.92
C PRO A 338 -24.46 -27.75 7.08
N ASP A 339 -24.65 -29.00 7.48
CA ASP A 339 -25.52 -29.43 8.57
C ASP A 339 -24.73 -30.19 9.67
N ASP A 340 -23.41 -30.30 9.55
CA ASP A 340 -22.51 -31.03 10.46
C ASP A 340 -21.31 -30.19 10.89
N ALA A 341 -21.49 -29.46 11.98
CA ALA A 341 -20.48 -28.57 12.56
C ALA A 341 -19.17 -29.23 13.03
N SER A 342 -18.98 -30.53 12.78
CA SER A 342 -17.75 -31.25 13.05
C SER A 342 -16.91 -31.52 11.81
N GLN A 343 -17.40 -31.22 10.61
CA GLN A 343 -16.71 -31.40 9.33
C GLN A 343 -17.05 -30.27 8.36
N TRP A 344 -16.04 -29.65 7.75
CA TRP A 344 -16.27 -28.60 6.74
C TRP A 344 -15.42 -28.70 5.48
N PHE A 345 -14.33 -29.49 5.51
CA PHE A 345 -13.35 -29.55 4.43
C PHE A 345 -12.83 -30.97 4.19
N ASP A 346 -12.54 -31.28 2.93
CA ASP A 346 -11.99 -32.55 2.46
C ASP A 346 -10.79 -32.27 1.55
N SER A 347 -9.59 -32.50 2.07
CA SER A 347 -8.34 -32.14 1.42
C SER A 347 -8.00 -33.03 0.21
N ASP A 348 -8.50 -34.27 0.15
CA ASP A 348 -8.14 -35.24 -0.89
C ASP A 348 -9.31 -35.71 -1.77
N GLY A 349 -10.54 -35.39 -1.37
CA GLY A 349 -11.77 -35.55 -2.13
C GLY A 349 -12.35 -36.95 -2.07
N ASP A 350 -12.06 -37.73 -1.02
CA ASP A 350 -12.55 -39.10 -0.87
C ASP A 350 -13.94 -39.21 -0.20
N GLY A 351 -14.43 -38.11 0.35
CA GLY A 351 -15.75 -38.00 0.99
C GLY A 351 -15.75 -38.21 2.51
N TYR A 352 -14.59 -38.31 3.15
CA TYR A 352 -14.41 -38.19 4.60
C TYR A 352 -13.81 -36.81 4.93
N GLY A 353 -14.26 -36.20 6.03
CA GLY A 353 -13.81 -34.84 6.37
C GLY A 353 -12.51 -34.84 7.16
N ASP A 354 -11.67 -33.83 6.96
CA ASP A 354 -10.30 -33.75 7.52
C ASP A 354 -10.23 -33.79 9.06
N GLU A 355 -11.32 -33.41 9.74
CA GLU A 355 -11.36 -33.42 11.19
C GLU A 355 -11.57 -34.84 11.72
N THR A 356 -10.47 -35.57 11.97
CA THR A 356 -10.44 -36.94 12.54
C THR A 356 -11.38 -37.18 13.73
N GLY A 357 -11.69 -36.14 14.51
CA GLY A 357 -12.56 -36.23 15.69
C GLY A 357 -14.04 -36.00 15.41
N GLY A 358 -14.40 -35.58 14.20
CA GLY A 358 -15.78 -35.29 13.79
C GLY A 358 -16.57 -36.53 13.38
N THR A 359 -17.77 -36.31 12.84
CA THR A 359 -18.59 -37.38 12.27
C THR A 359 -17.87 -37.97 11.08
N ASP A 360 -17.66 -39.30 11.09
CA ASP A 360 -16.96 -40.03 10.03
C ASP A 360 -15.70 -39.28 9.54
N GLY A 361 -14.87 -38.82 10.49
CA GLY A 361 -13.64 -38.08 10.17
C GLY A 361 -12.59 -38.99 9.53
N ASP A 362 -11.83 -38.42 8.59
CA ASP A 362 -10.77 -39.10 7.87
C ASP A 362 -9.55 -39.29 8.78
N ASP A 363 -9.14 -40.55 8.98
CA ASP A 363 -7.92 -40.91 9.71
C ASP A 363 -6.65 -40.71 8.85
N CYS A 364 -6.82 -40.50 7.54
CA CYS A 364 -5.80 -40.23 6.54
C CYS A 364 -6.08 -38.97 5.68
N PRO A 365 -6.23 -37.75 6.25
CA PRO A 365 -6.75 -36.52 5.58
C PRO A 365 -6.09 -36.03 4.28
N TYR A 366 -4.99 -36.64 3.85
CA TYR A 366 -4.24 -36.23 2.67
C TYR A 366 -4.00 -37.39 1.69
N GLU A 367 -4.57 -38.56 1.96
CA GLU A 367 -4.41 -39.79 1.18
C GLU A 367 -5.76 -40.48 0.95
N ALA A 368 -6.41 -40.08 -0.15
CA ALA A 368 -7.74 -40.55 -0.50
C ALA A 368 -7.90 -42.07 -0.37
N GLY A 369 -8.91 -42.45 0.40
CA GLY A 369 -9.19 -43.82 0.78
C GLY A 369 -10.64 -44.23 0.62
N THR A 370 -10.92 -45.47 1.00
CA THR A 370 -12.30 -46.01 0.98
C THR A 370 -12.60 -46.89 2.18
N SER A 371 -11.70 -46.96 3.16
CA SER A 371 -11.90 -47.76 4.36
C SER A 371 -13.09 -47.23 5.19
N THR A 372 -13.86 -48.15 5.74
CA THR A 372 -15.16 -47.89 6.39
C THR A 372 -15.31 -48.61 7.74
N LYS A 373 -14.27 -49.30 8.19
CA LYS A 373 -14.25 -50.16 9.38
C LYS A 373 -12.98 -49.94 10.20
N GLY A 374 -12.93 -50.57 11.36
CA GLY A 374 -11.75 -50.54 12.22
C GLY A 374 -11.47 -49.22 12.93
N GLY A 375 -12.29 -48.19 12.69
CA GLY A 375 -11.99 -46.84 13.14
C GLY A 375 -10.77 -46.25 12.42
N SER A 376 -10.53 -46.68 11.19
CA SER A 376 -9.64 -46.03 10.22
C SER A 376 -10.49 -45.69 9.00
N PHE A 377 -11.26 -44.61 9.07
CA PHE A 377 -12.11 -44.13 7.97
C PHE A 377 -11.27 -43.27 7.00
N GLY A 378 -11.62 -43.25 5.71
CA GLY A 378 -10.92 -42.42 4.69
C GLY A 378 -9.48 -42.82 4.36
N CYS A 379 -9.00 -43.95 4.86
CA CYS A 379 -7.67 -44.47 4.55
C CYS A 379 -7.66 -45.40 3.32
N PRO A 380 -6.51 -45.53 2.63
CA PRO A 380 -6.35 -46.46 1.52
C PRO A 380 -6.77 -47.89 1.89
N ASP A 381 -7.62 -48.48 1.05
CA ASP A 381 -8.13 -49.86 1.15
C ASP A 381 -7.95 -50.50 -0.24
N GLY A 382 -6.91 -51.31 -0.40
CA GLY A 382 -6.46 -51.82 -1.70
C GLY A 382 -7.41 -52.83 -2.35
N ASP A 383 -8.15 -53.59 -1.55
CA ASP A 383 -9.01 -54.68 -2.02
C ASP A 383 -10.52 -54.42 -1.87
N ASN A 384 -10.86 -53.30 -1.23
CA ASN A 384 -12.20 -52.80 -0.94
C ASN A 384 -13.02 -53.73 -0.05
N ASP A 385 -12.44 -54.28 1.01
CA ASP A 385 -13.16 -55.05 2.04
C ASP A 385 -13.70 -54.21 3.21
N GLY A 386 -13.27 -52.94 3.26
CA GLY A 386 -13.63 -51.94 4.23
C GLY A 386 -12.58 -51.69 5.32
N TRP A 387 -11.51 -52.46 5.43
CA TRP A 387 -10.39 -52.20 6.34
C TRP A 387 -9.27 -51.46 5.60
N SER A 388 -8.63 -50.51 6.28
CA SER A 388 -7.50 -49.79 5.70
C SER A 388 -6.28 -50.72 5.57
N ASP A 389 -5.44 -50.52 4.55
CA ASP A 389 -4.19 -51.27 4.33
C ASP A 389 -3.27 -51.31 5.56
N ALA A 390 -3.32 -50.27 6.41
CA ALA A 390 -2.52 -50.18 7.63
C ALA A 390 -3.03 -51.08 8.77
N GLN A 391 -4.32 -51.38 8.79
CA GLN A 391 -4.98 -52.26 9.77
C GLN A 391 -5.29 -53.65 9.20
N ASP A 392 -5.14 -53.83 7.89
CA ASP A 392 -5.38 -55.07 7.19
C ASP A 392 -4.09 -55.91 7.11
N THR A 393 -4.17 -57.16 7.58
CA THR A 393 -3.02 -58.09 7.49
C THR A 393 -2.85 -58.70 6.09
N PHE A 394 -3.90 -58.65 5.27
CA PHE A 394 -3.99 -59.08 3.88
C PHE A 394 -4.55 -57.98 2.93
N PRO A 395 -3.88 -56.83 2.75
CA PRO A 395 -4.40 -55.64 2.03
C PRO A 395 -4.79 -55.80 0.54
N GLU A 396 -4.59 -56.99 -0.03
CA GLU A 396 -4.84 -57.28 -1.44
C GLU A 396 -5.88 -58.40 -1.63
N GLU A 397 -6.43 -58.94 -0.53
CA GLU A 397 -7.26 -60.13 -0.50
C GLU A 397 -8.56 -59.88 0.26
N ARG A 398 -9.56 -59.33 -0.43
CA ARG A 398 -10.87 -58.87 0.11
C ARG A 398 -11.58 -59.79 1.11
N SER A 399 -11.30 -61.09 1.07
CA SER A 399 -11.89 -62.06 1.98
C SER A 399 -11.24 -62.10 3.37
N GLN A 400 -10.07 -61.50 3.59
CA GLN A 400 -9.29 -61.62 4.81
C GLN A 400 -8.79 -60.26 5.26
N HIS A 401 -8.80 -60.02 6.58
CA HIS A 401 -8.25 -58.78 7.18
C HIS A 401 -7.47 -59.03 8.48
N ILE A 402 -7.68 -60.17 9.15
CA ILE A 402 -7.06 -60.53 10.44
C ILE A 402 -6.35 -61.87 10.32
N ASP A 403 -5.16 -61.96 10.89
CA ASP A 403 -4.39 -63.18 11.17
C ASP A 403 -3.98 -63.15 12.65
N THR A 404 -4.73 -63.86 13.50
CA THR A 404 -4.56 -63.75 14.96
C THR A 404 -3.26 -64.41 15.46
N ASP A 405 -2.76 -65.46 14.78
CA ASP A 405 -1.57 -66.20 15.22
C ASP A 405 -0.32 -66.02 14.34
N GLY A 406 -0.45 -65.26 13.25
CA GLY A 406 0.64 -64.77 12.41
C GLY A 406 1.20 -65.82 11.45
N ASP A 407 0.41 -66.81 11.08
CA ASP A 407 0.85 -67.93 10.23
C ASP A 407 0.63 -67.71 8.72
N GLY A 408 0.00 -66.58 8.36
CA GLY A 408 -0.28 -66.18 6.99
C GLY A 408 -1.56 -66.78 6.40
N TYR A 409 -2.43 -67.37 7.23
CA TYR A 409 -3.81 -67.73 6.90
C TYR A 409 -4.75 -66.81 7.67
N GLY A 410 -5.84 -66.40 7.03
CA GLY A 410 -6.73 -65.40 7.61
C GLY A 410 -7.88 -66.05 8.38
N ASP A 411 -8.24 -65.44 9.50
CA ASP A 411 -9.24 -65.93 10.45
C ASP A 411 -10.65 -66.07 9.84
N ASN A 412 -10.93 -65.46 8.67
CA ASN A 412 -12.22 -65.57 8.01
C ASN A 412 -12.36 -66.92 7.30
N ALA A 413 -12.91 -67.91 8.02
CA ALA A 413 -13.20 -69.25 7.50
C ALA A 413 -14.53 -69.35 6.71
N THR A 414 -14.99 -68.27 6.07
CA THR A 414 -16.19 -68.32 5.23
C THR A 414 -15.91 -69.00 3.88
N LEU A 415 -16.96 -69.56 3.28
CA LEU A 415 -16.84 -70.32 2.03
C LEU A 415 -16.25 -69.46 0.90
N GLY A 416 -15.10 -69.89 0.39
CA GLY A 416 -14.42 -69.22 -0.73
C GLY A 416 -13.46 -68.10 -0.32
N ALA A 417 -13.17 -67.94 0.97
CA ALA A 417 -12.11 -67.06 1.43
C ALA A 417 -10.72 -67.53 0.97
N HIS A 418 -9.81 -66.60 0.72
CA HIS A 418 -8.41 -66.88 0.42
C HIS A 418 -7.72 -67.39 1.69
N LYS A 419 -7.04 -68.54 1.64
CA LYS A 419 -6.31 -69.14 2.78
C LYS A 419 -7.10 -69.08 4.10
N PRO A 420 -8.27 -69.72 4.19
CA PRO A 420 -9.07 -69.71 5.41
C PRO A 420 -8.34 -70.45 6.52
N ASP A 421 -8.32 -69.85 7.72
CA ASP A 421 -7.85 -70.49 8.93
C ASP A 421 -9.01 -70.96 9.81
N HIS A 422 -9.11 -72.28 9.99
CA HIS A 422 -10.06 -72.89 10.88
C HIS A 422 -9.59 -72.98 12.34
N TRP A 423 -8.34 -72.62 12.62
CA TRP A 423 -7.72 -72.64 13.95
C TRP A 423 -6.99 -71.33 14.29
N PRO A 424 -7.70 -70.18 14.45
CA PRO A 424 -7.13 -68.82 14.62
C PRO A 424 -6.18 -68.56 15.81
N ASN A 425 -5.82 -69.57 16.59
CA ASN A 425 -4.95 -69.44 17.74
C ASN A 425 -3.85 -70.53 17.76
N ASP A 426 -3.67 -71.26 16.66
CA ASP A 426 -2.75 -72.38 16.53
C ASP A 426 -2.08 -72.37 15.15
N ALA A 427 -1.02 -71.57 15.02
CA ALA A 427 -0.18 -71.37 13.84
C ALA A 427 0.44 -72.64 13.22
N SER A 428 0.18 -73.82 13.80
CA SER A 428 0.60 -75.11 13.26
C SER A 428 -0.50 -75.82 12.46
N ARG A 429 -1.73 -75.31 12.47
CA ARG A 429 -2.93 -75.94 11.90
C ARG A 429 -3.79 -74.85 11.27
N ASN A 430 -4.14 -75.03 10.00
CA ASN A 430 -4.76 -73.94 9.23
C ASN A 430 -5.99 -74.47 8.47
N THR A 431 -5.79 -75.60 7.77
CA THR A 431 -6.84 -76.19 6.93
C THR A 431 -7.91 -76.92 7.73
N ALA A 432 -9.10 -76.97 7.13
CA ALA A 432 -10.17 -77.81 7.63
C ALA A 432 -9.75 -79.30 7.65
N GLU A 433 -10.21 -80.04 8.65
CA GLU A 433 -9.88 -81.46 8.82
C GLU A 433 -11.00 -82.35 8.30
N ALA A 434 -10.66 -83.22 7.34
CA ALA A 434 -11.51 -84.30 6.87
C ALA A 434 -10.65 -85.49 6.50
N THR A 435 -11.24 -86.67 6.56
CA THR A 435 -10.62 -87.92 6.16
C THR A 435 -11.37 -88.51 4.97
N MET A 436 -10.64 -88.93 3.95
CA MET A 436 -11.17 -89.53 2.73
C MET A 436 -10.88 -91.03 2.72
N THR A 437 -11.92 -91.82 2.44
CA THR A 437 -11.80 -93.27 2.34
C THR A 437 -12.48 -93.76 1.06
N CYS A 438 -11.73 -94.42 0.19
CA CYS A 438 -12.25 -94.97 -1.05
C CYS A 438 -12.63 -96.45 -0.88
N SER A 439 -13.62 -96.91 -1.65
CA SER A 439 -14.15 -98.28 -1.57
C SER A 439 -13.09 -99.36 -1.84
N TYR A 440 -12.02 -99.02 -2.56
CA TYR A 440 -10.83 -99.84 -2.72
C TYR A 440 -9.58 -98.99 -2.96
N ALA A 441 -8.43 -99.43 -2.43
CA ALA A 441 -7.11 -98.82 -2.68
C ALA A 441 -6.38 -99.44 -3.89
N TYR A 442 -6.79 -100.65 -4.28
CA TYR A 442 -6.26 -101.40 -5.42
C TYR A 442 -7.40 -102.09 -6.15
N ARG A 443 -7.42 -101.99 -7.47
CA ARG A 443 -8.35 -102.74 -8.30
C ARG A 443 -7.73 -103.18 -9.60
N GLU A 444 -7.90 -104.46 -9.91
CA GLU A 444 -7.56 -105.02 -11.21
C GLU A 444 -8.74 -104.86 -12.19
N VAL A 445 -8.45 -104.40 -13.41
CA VAL A 445 -9.44 -104.12 -14.45
C VAL A 445 -8.97 -104.74 -15.76
N ASP A 446 -9.85 -105.49 -16.41
CA ASP A 446 -9.53 -106.17 -17.67
C ASP A 446 -9.88 -105.30 -18.89
N LEU A 447 -8.88 -104.99 -19.71
CA LEU A 447 -9.02 -104.24 -20.95
C LEU A 447 -9.77 -105.02 -22.03
N ALA A 448 -9.72 -106.36 -22.01
CA ALA A 448 -10.40 -107.21 -22.99
C ALA A 448 -11.93 -107.16 -22.86
N GLU A 449 -12.44 -106.86 -21.67
CA GLU A 449 -13.87 -106.71 -21.42
C GLU A 449 -14.32 -105.26 -21.71
N SER A 450 -13.80 -104.31 -20.96
CA SER A 450 -14.15 -102.90 -21.13
C SER A 450 -13.09 -101.93 -20.64
N GLY A 451 -12.18 -102.32 -19.74
CA GLY A 451 -11.28 -101.37 -19.09
C GLY A 451 -11.99 -100.38 -18.15
N TYR A 452 -13.29 -100.57 -17.88
CA TYR A 452 -14.10 -99.66 -17.07
C TYR A 452 -13.92 -99.94 -15.58
N PHE A 453 -13.84 -98.88 -14.78
CA PHE A 453 -13.87 -98.95 -13.33
C PHE A 453 -14.76 -97.86 -12.75
N GLU A 454 -15.31 -98.16 -11.57
CA GLU A 454 -16.13 -97.25 -10.78
C GLU A 454 -15.83 -97.48 -9.29
N PHE A 455 -15.56 -96.41 -8.55
CA PHE A 455 -15.40 -96.43 -7.10
C PHE A 455 -16.09 -95.25 -6.46
N THR A 456 -16.32 -95.38 -5.16
CA THR A 456 -16.85 -94.31 -4.32
C THR A 456 -15.81 -93.92 -3.29
N CYS A 457 -15.59 -92.63 -3.09
CA CYS A 457 -14.83 -92.12 -1.96
C CYS A 457 -15.78 -91.39 -1.00
N GLY A 458 -15.80 -91.81 0.25
CA GLY A 458 -16.49 -91.15 1.33
C GLY A 458 -15.55 -90.19 2.03
N ILE A 459 -15.94 -88.93 2.14
CA ILE A 459 -15.22 -87.88 2.88
C ILE A 459 -16.02 -87.61 4.14
N ALA A 460 -15.38 -87.80 5.28
CA ALA A 460 -15.96 -87.57 6.60
C ALA A 460 -15.23 -86.41 7.27
N SER A 461 -15.97 -85.46 7.83
CA SER A 461 -15.39 -84.38 8.64
C SER A 461 -15.92 -84.38 10.07
N SER A 462 -15.01 -84.11 11.01
CA SER A 462 -15.31 -83.86 12.42
C SER A 462 -15.36 -82.37 12.77
N MET A 463 -15.22 -81.48 11.78
CA MET A 463 -15.26 -80.04 11.98
C MET A 463 -16.64 -79.57 12.46
N SER A 464 -16.66 -78.60 13.36
CA SER A 464 -17.89 -77.92 13.80
C SER A 464 -18.26 -76.72 12.92
N SER A 465 -17.29 -76.19 12.16
CA SER A 465 -17.49 -75.13 11.17
C SER A 465 -17.99 -75.70 9.86
N GLN A 466 -18.76 -74.89 9.13
CA GLN A 466 -19.15 -75.21 7.76
C GLN A 466 -17.98 -74.92 6.83
N PHE A 467 -17.71 -75.82 5.89
CA PHE A 467 -16.69 -75.63 4.87
C PHE A 467 -17.08 -76.38 3.60
N ALA A 468 -16.43 -76.05 2.48
CA ALA A 468 -16.59 -76.77 1.22
C ALA A 468 -15.31 -77.50 0.87
N ALA A 469 -15.40 -78.65 0.21
CA ALA A 469 -14.24 -79.33 -0.35
C ALA A 469 -14.45 -79.57 -1.84
N VAL A 470 -13.48 -79.13 -2.64
CA VAL A 470 -13.29 -79.54 -4.03
C VAL A 470 -12.48 -80.82 -4.01
N VAL A 471 -13.04 -81.87 -4.59
CA VAL A 471 -12.41 -83.17 -4.68
C VAL A 471 -11.98 -83.38 -6.11
N SER A 472 -10.68 -83.29 -6.34
CA SER A 472 -10.06 -83.43 -7.65
C SER A 472 -9.51 -84.84 -7.84
N LEU A 473 -9.69 -85.38 -9.05
CA LEU A 473 -9.14 -86.65 -9.51
C LEU A 473 -8.11 -86.36 -10.61
N GLU A 474 -6.84 -86.58 -10.29
CA GLU A 474 -5.73 -86.57 -11.25
C GLU A 474 -5.36 -88.01 -11.61
N ALA A 475 -5.37 -88.33 -12.90
CA ALA A 475 -5.09 -89.67 -13.41
C ALA A 475 -3.87 -89.67 -14.36
N THR A 476 -3.23 -90.82 -14.53
CA THR A 476 -2.23 -91.00 -15.60
C THR A 476 -2.86 -90.78 -16.97
N SER A 477 -2.09 -90.32 -17.96
CA SER A 477 -2.57 -90.03 -19.32
C SER A 477 -3.19 -91.21 -20.07
N SER A 478 -3.11 -92.42 -19.52
CA SER A 478 -3.69 -93.65 -20.06
C SER A 478 -5.02 -94.02 -19.40
N ILE A 479 -5.60 -93.11 -18.62
CA ILE A 479 -6.95 -93.20 -18.07
C ILE A 479 -7.79 -92.02 -18.57
N THR A 480 -8.96 -92.33 -19.10
CA THR A 480 -9.99 -91.34 -19.45
C THR A 480 -11.03 -91.31 -18.33
N SER A 481 -11.05 -90.26 -17.51
CA SER A 481 -12.01 -90.07 -16.40
C SER A 481 -13.27 -89.31 -16.83
N GLN A 482 -14.42 -89.61 -16.20
CA GLN A 482 -15.68 -88.92 -16.51
C GLN A 482 -15.92 -87.66 -15.68
N SER A 483 -15.38 -87.59 -14.46
CA SER A 483 -15.43 -86.42 -13.59
C SER A 483 -14.05 -86.16 -12.97
N THR A 484 -13.49 -84.98 -13.24
CA THR A 484 -12.17 -84.59 -12.73
C THR A 484 -12.26 -83.77 -11.45
N GLU A 485 -13.37 -83.06 -11.22
CA GLU A 485 -13.59 -82.24 -10.03
C GLU A 485 -15.05 -82.34 -9.58
N GLN A 486 -15.28 -82.46 -8.27
CA GLN A 486 -16.60 -82.46 -7.65
C GLN A 486 -16.56 -81.57 -6.39
N LEU A 487 -17.53 -80.65 -6.25
CA LEU A 487 -17.65 -79.78 -5.06
C LEU A 487 -18.65 -80.39 -4.07
N VAL A 488 -18.24 -80.52 -2.81
CA VAL A 488 -19.10 -80.92 -1.69
C VAL A 488 -19.10 -79.84 -0.61
N THR A 489 -20.19 -79.74 0.13
CA THR A 489 -20.32 -78.82 1.28
C THR A 489 -20.64 -79.62 2.53
N PHE A 490 -20.06 -79.23 3.66
CA PHE A 490 -20.30 -79.84 4.96
C PHE A 490 -20.98 -78.82 5.85
N ALA A 491 -22.20 -79.11 6.30
CA ALA A 491 -23.02 -78.16 7.05
C ALA A 491 -22.98 -78.39 8.57
N GLN A 492 -22.62 -79.60 9.01
CA GLN A 492 -22.58 -80.02 10.41
C GLN A 492 -21.49 -81.09 10.67
N SER A 493 -21.06 -81.21 11.93
CA SER A 493 -20.10 -82.24 12.35
C SER A 493 -20.63 -83.66 12.11
N SER A 494 -19.78 -84.58 11.66
CA SER A 494 -20.08 -86.01 11.40
C SER A 494 -20.88 -86.29 10.11
N GLU A 495 -20.94 -85.34 9.19
CA GLU A 495 -21.50 -85.54 7.85
C GLU A 495 -20.51 -86.31 6.96
N ILE A 496 -20.99 -87.35 6.26
CA ILE A 496 -20.20 -88.13 5.30
C ILE A 496 -20.77 -87.85 3.91
N GLN A 497 -19.97 -87.21 3.07
CA GLN A 497 -20.30 -86.99 1.66
C GLN A 497 -19.66 -88.10 0.83
N VAL A 498 -20.47 -88.80 0.04
CA VAL A 498 -20.01 -89.91 -0.80
C VAL A 498 -19.99 -89.47 -2.25
N LEU A 499 -18.80 -89.53 -2.86
CA LEU A 499 -18.56 -89.14 -4.24
C LEU A 499 -18.25 -90.37 -5.08
N THR A 500 -18.80 -90.41 -6.29
CA THR A 500 -18.57 -91.51 -7.23
C THR A 500 -17.62 -91.05 -8.33
N PHE A 501 -16.57 -91.82 -8.57
CA PHE A 501 -15.61 -91.63 -9.65
C PHE A 501 -15.65 -92.82 -10.59
N SER A 502 -15.65 -92.54 -11.89
CA SER A 502 -15.65 -93.53 -12.95
C SER A 502 -14.68 -93.14 -14.06
N GLY A 503 -14.11 -94.14 -14.71
CA GLY A 503 -13.16 -93.94 -15.79
C GLY A 503 -12.89 -95.21 -16.58
N ARG A 504 -12.03 -95.09 -17.58
CA ARG A 504 -11.61 -96.20 -18.42
C ARG A 504 -10.10 -96.22 -18.56
N ALA A 505 -9.48 -97.36 -18.28
CA ALA A 505 -8.07 -97.61 -18.56
C ALA A 505 -7.89 -97.97 -20.04
N GLU A 506 -6.86 -97.41 -20.68
CA GLU A 506 -6.60 -97.59 -22.12
C GLU A 506 -5.33 -98.40 -22.42
N LYS A 507 -4.46 -98.61 -21.42
CA LYS A 507 -3.17 -99.29 -21.58
C LYS A 507 -2.93 -100.29 -20.46
N VAL A 508 -2.30 -101.44 -20.75
CA VAL A 508 -1.92 -102.45 -19.76
C VAL A 508 -0.84 -101.88 -18.82
N GLY A 509 -0.98 -102.15 -17.52
CA GLY A 509 -0.03 -101.79 -16.47
C GLY A 509 -0.66 -101.04 -15.29
N PRO A 510 0.16 -100.70 -14.28
CA PRO A 510 -0.29 -99.95 -13.11
C PRO A 510 -0.56 -98.48 -13.45
N HIS A 511 -1.73 -98.00 -13.08
CA HIS A 511 -2.13 -96.59 -13.20
C HIS A 511 -2.51 -96.04 -11.84
N GLN A 512 -1.92 -94.91 -11.46
CA GLN A 512 -2.21 -94.24 -10.21
C GLN A 512 -3.25 -93.15 -10.44
N LEU A 513 -4.31 -93.20 -9.63
CA LEU A 513 -5.30 -92.15 -9.49
C LEU A 513 -5.02 -91.41 -8.19
N HIS A 514 -4.70 -90.14 -8.29
CA HIS A 514 -4.50 -89.27 -7.14
C HIS A 514 -5.78 -88.47 -6.91
N ILE A 515 -6.46 -88.75 -5.80
CA ILE A 515 -7.64 -88.00 -5.37
C ILE A 515 -7.21 -87.08 -4.24
N SER A 516 -7.48 -85.79 -4.37
CA SER A 516 -7.22 -84.81 -3.31
C SER A 516 -8.50 -84.05 -2.96
N ALA A 517 -8.80 -83.96 -1.67
CA ALA A 517 -9.89 -83.12 -1.15
C ALA A 517 -9.29 -81.84 -0.59
N ARG A 518 -9.69 -80.68 -1.13
CA ARG A 518 -9.15 -79.38 -0.75
C ARG A 518 -10.24 -78.34 -0.67
N GLU A 519 -10.16 -77.45 0.30
CA GLU A 519 -11.10 -76.34 0.40
C GLU A 519 -10.88 -75.29 -0.71
N PRO A 520 -11.94 -74.71 -1.30
CA PRO A 520 -11.78 -73.57 -2.21
C PRO A 520 -11.01 -72.43 -1.53
N GLY A 521 -9.88 -72.02 -2.13
CA GLY A 521 -9.02 -70.97 -1.57
C GLY A 521 -7.91 -71.46 -0.64
N ALA A 522 -7.94 -72.73 -0.20
CA ALA A 522 -6.84 -73.34 0.53
C ALA A 522 -5.73 -73.83 -0.44
N GLU A 523 -4.47 -73.74 -0.02
CA GLU A 523 -3.34 -74.24 -0.82
C GLU A 523 -3.10 -75.74 -0.60
N THR A 524 -3.27 -76.21 0.64
CA THR A 524 -3.00 -77.60 1.02
C THR A 524 -4.29 -78.44 1.03
N PRO A 525 -4.25 -79.70 0.52
CA PRO A 525 -5.38 -80.60 0.62
C PRO A 525 -5.57 -81.07 2.05
N MET A 526 -6.83 -81.28 2.44
CA MET A 526 -7.23 -81.81 3.75
C MET A 526 -6.82 -83.28 3.87
N ASP A 527 -7.03 -84.05 2.80
CA ASP A 527 -6.61 -85.44 2.68
C ASP A 527 -6.37 -85.81 1.21
N THR A 528 -5.49 -86.78 1.00
CA THR A 528 -5.17 -87.32 -0.32
C THR A 528 -5.19 -88.84 -0.27
N VAL A 529 -5.86 -89.45 -1.25
CA VAL A 529 -5.93 -90.90 -1.39
C VAL A 529 -5.45 -91.28 -2.78
N THR A 530 -4.55 -92.26 -2.82
CA THR A 530 -4.11 -92.85 -4.09
C THR A 530 -4.82 -94.19 -4.30
N VAL A 531 -5.51 -94.33 -5.43
CA VAL A 531 -6.11 -95.59 -5.88
C VAL A 531 -5.28 -96.15 -7.03
N LEU A 532 -4.81 -97.38 -6.89
CA LEU A 532 -4.05 -98.08 -7.92
C LEU A 532 -4.98 -98.94 -8.78
N ILE A 533 -5.03 -98.65 -10.07
CA ILE A 533 -5.72 -99.46 -11.06
C ILE A 533 -4.69 -100.29 -11.83
N GLU A 534 -4.72 -101.61 -11.66
CA GLU A 534 -3.91 -102.52 -12.46
C GLU A 534 -4.72 -102.94 -13.69
N ALA A 535 -4.36 -102.40 -14.86
CA ALA A 535 -5.01 -102.77 -16.10
C ALA A 535 -4.33 -104.03 -16.67
N VAL A 536 -5.04 -105.14 -16.71
CA VAL A 536 -4.61 -106.41 -17.31
C VAL A 536 -5.36 -106.67 -18.62
N ASP A 537 -4.85 -107.54 -19.47
CA ASP A 537 -5.54 -107.96 -20.69
C ASP A 537 -5.63 -109.49 -20.70
N SER A 538 -6.83 -110.04 -20.50
CA SER A 538 -7.05 -111.49 -20.46
C SER A 538 -6.95 -112.18 -21.83
N ASN A 539 -6.95 -111.41 -22.93
CA ASN A 539 -6.68 -111.93 -24.27
C ASN A 539 -5.19 -111.88 -24.64
N ALA A 540 -4.33 -111.36 -23.76
CA ALA A 540 -2.89 -111.36 -23.97
C ALA A 540 -2.35 -112.80 -23.95
N PRO A 541 -1.61 -113.25 -24.98
CA PRO A 541 -1.07 -114.62 -25.02
C PRO A 541 -0.15 -114.90 -23.82
N VAL A 542 -0.42 -116.00 -23.09
CA VAL A 542 0.47 -116.53 -22.04
C VAL A 542 1.83 -116.84 -22.67
N PRO A 543 2.94 -116.21 -22.24
CA PRO A 543 4.25 -116.54 -22.80
C PRO A 543 4.77 -117.82 -22.15
N THR A 544 4.70 -118.93 -22.87
CA THR A 544 5.47 -120.14 -22.56
C THR A 544 6.72 -120.24 -23.43
N ALA A 545 7.86 -120.31 -22.76
CA ALA A 545 9.20 -120.69 -23.24
C ALA A 545 9.93 -119.71 -24.18
N ALA A 546 11.00 -119.10 -23.69
CA ALA A 546 12.35 -119.53 -24.06
C ALA A 546 13.40 -118.83 -23.19
N ASP A 547 14.35 -119.65 -22.77
CA ASP A 547 15.51 -119.40 -21.95
C ASP A 547 16.62 -118.66 -22.73
N GLU A 548 17.52 -118.05 -21.96
CA GLU A 548 18.91 -117.72 -22.30
C GLU A 548 19.21 -116.65 -23.38
N THR A 549 19.32 -115.41 -22.87
CA THR A 549 20.53 -114.56 -22.91
C THR A 549 21.36 -114.47 -24.20
N GLY A 550 21.50 -113.22 -24.66
CA GLY A 550 22.83 -112.73 -25.05
C GLY A 550 22.94 -111.99 -26.38
N GLY A 551 22.64 -110.69 -26.35
CA GLY A 551 23.55 -109.70 -26.91
C GLY A 551 23.22 -109.07 -28.27
N SER A 552 22.77 -107.81 -28.18
CA SER A 552 23.06 -106.68 -29.08
C SER A 552 22.49 -106.82 -30.51
N VAL A 553 21.93 -105.81 -31.16
CA VAL A 553 22.44 -104.46 -31.40
C VAL A 553 21.26 -103.66 -31.99
N MET A 554 21.08 -102.41 -31.55
CA MET A 554 20.53 -101.29 -32.35
C MET A 554 19.45 -101.61 -33.39
N SER A 555 18.19 -101.33 -33.05
CA SER A 555 17.44 -100.21 -33.64
C SER A 555 15.98 -100.28 -33.22
N ALA A 556 15.40 -99.09 -33.04
CA ALA A 556 14.01 -98.79 -32.72
C ALA A 556 13.68 -98.67 -31.22
N LEU A 557 13.12 -97.48 -30.92
CA LEU A 557 12.48 -97.03 -29.67
C LEU A 557 13.39 -96.31 -28.67
N GLN A 558 13.94 -95.23 -29.20
CA GLN A 558 14.30 -94.01 -28.49
C GLN A 558 13.05 -93.13 -28.38
N ASP A 559 12.24 -93.34 -27.33
CA ASP A 559 11.18 -92.42 -26.92
C ASP A 559 11.21 -92.27 -25.39
N SER A 560 12.18 -91.48 -24.94
CA SER A 560 12.26 -90.96 -23.57
C SER A 560 11.83 -89.49 -23.60
N THR A 561 10.64 -89.23 -23.08
CA THR A 561 10.01 -87.92 -22.85
C THR A 561 10.75 -87.02 -21.84
N LEU A 562 11.97 -87.41 -21.45
CA LEU A 562 12.87 -86.66 -20.58
C LEU A 562 13.78 -85.65 -21.29
N LEU A 563 13.84 -85.64 -22.64
CA LEU A 563 14.66 -84.68 -23.40
C LEU A 563 13.85 -83.51 -24.02
N GLN A 564 12.52 -83.59 -24.06
CA GLN A 564 11.68 -82.48 -24.55
C GLN A 564 11.31 -81.45 -23.46
N ALA A 565 11.24 -81.85 -22.18
CA ALA A 565 10.98 -80.91 -21.08
C ALA A 565 12.23 -80.10 -20.65
N ALA A 566 13.43 -80.68 -20.79
CA ALA A 566 14.68 -80.00 -20.43
C ALA A 566 15.10 -78.89 -21.43
N LEU A 567 14.72 -79.01 -22.71
CA LEU A 567 15.01 -77.98 -23.73
C LEU A 567 14.02 -76.81 -23.72
N ALA A 568 12.77 -77.02 -23.25
CA ALA A 568 11.81 -75.94 -23.06
C ALA A 568 12.16 -75.05 -21.85
N GLY A 569 12.67 -75.65 -20.76
CA GLY A 569 13.10 -74.90 -19.57
C GLY A 569 14.32 -74.01 -19.78
N LEU A 570 15.27 -74.41 -20.63
CA LEU A 570 16.51 -73.64 -20.88
C LEU A 570 16.28 -72.44 -21.82
N VAL A 571 15.34 -72.55 -22.78
CA VAL A 571 14.96 -71.44 -23.67
C VAL A 571 14.13 -70.38 -22.92
N LEU A 572 13.29 -70.79 -21.97
CA LEU A 572 12.51 -69.86 -21.13
C LEU A 572 13.40 -69.08 -20.13
N PHE A 573 14.41 -69.74 -19.55
CA PHE A 573 15.38 -69.09 -18.64
C PHE A 573 16.25 -68.04 -19.34
N VAL A 574 16.65 -68.27 -20.61
CA VAL A 574 17.46 -67.31 -21.40
C VAL A 574 16.62 -66.13 -21.92
N LEU A 575 15.34 -66.34 -22.23
CA LEU A 575 14.43 -65.26 -22.60
C LEU A 575 14.04 -64.38 -21.41
N MET A 576 13.81 -64.96 -20.22
CA MET A 576 13.58 -64.17 -19.00
C MET A 576 14.82 -63.42 -18.52
N GLY A 577 16.02 -64.00 -18.62
CA GLY A 577 17.27 -63.32 -18.29
C GLY A 577 17.57 -62.12 -19.20
N THR A 578 17.25 -62.20 -20.50
CA THR A 578 17.46 -61.09 -21.46
C THR A 578 16.39 -59.99 -21.35
N LEU A 579 15.19 -60.30 -20.84
CA LEU A 579 14.17 -59.30 -20.48
C LEU A 579 14.47 -58.59 -19.15
N MET A 580 15.04 -59.29 -18.15
CA MET A 580 15.52 -58.65 -16.90
C MET A 580 16.69 -57.68 -17.15
N LEU A 581 17.65 -58.02 -18.02
CA LEU A 581 18.76 -57.13 -18.40
C LEU A 581 18.33 -55.90 -19.24
N ARG A 582 17.23 -56.01 -20.01
CA ARG A 582 16.62 -54.85 -20.71
C ARG A 582 15.75 -53.99 -19.79
N GLY A 583 15.11 -54.58 -18.77
CA GLY A 583 14.28 -53.87 -17.79
C GLY A 583 15.07 -52.97 -16.84
N GLN A 584 16.24 -53.43 -16.37
CA GLN A 584 17.10 -52.65 -15.47
C GLN A 584 17.76 -51.44 -16.16
N ASN A 585 18.20 -51.58 -17.42
CA ASN A 585 18.75 -50.47 -18.21
C ASN A 585 17.69 -49.40 -18.59
N ARG A 586 16.41 -49.77 -18.65
CA ARG A 586 15.30 -48.83 -18.91
C ARG A 586 14.94 -48.06 -17.64
N ARG A 587 14.88 -48.73 -16.48
CA ARG A 587 14.70 -48.10 -15.15
C ARG A 587 15.84 -47.15 -14.78
N GLN A 588 17.09 -47.49 -15.09
CA GLN A 588 18.22 -46.56 -14.88
C GLN A 588 18.16 -45.33 -15.80
N ARG A 589 17.85 -45.48 -17.09
CA ARG A 589 17.70 -44.34 -18.02
C ARG A 589 16.48 -43.46 -17.72
N GLU A 590 15.40 -44.01 -17.16
CA GLU A 590 14.23 -43.22 -16.70
C GLU A 590 14.49 -42.51 -15.37
N ALA A 591 15.22 -43.13 -14.43
CA ALA A 591 15.63 -42.48 -13.19
C ALA A 591 16.60 -41.31 -13.45
N GLU A 592 17.53 -41.48 -14.39
CA GLU A 592 18.49 -40.43 -14.82
C GLU A 592 17.77 -39.26 -15.51
N ARG A 593 16.79 -39.53 -16.39
CA ARG A 593 15.95 -38.47 -17.01
C ARG A 593 15.02 -37.76 -16.03
N ARG A 594 14.54 -38.45 -14.98
CA ARG A 594 13.73 -37.82 -13.91
C ARG A 594 14.59 -36.93 -13.01
N LEU A 595 15.85 -37.30 -12.76
CA LEU A 595 16.82 -36.49 -12.03
C LEU A 595 17.25 -35.25 -12.84
N ASP A 596 17.51 -35.38 -14.14
CA ASP A 596 17.86 -34.22 -15.00
C ASP A 596 16.70 -33.21 -15.10
N ARG A 597 15.45 -33.68 -15.19
CA ARG A 597 14.26 -32.80 -15.20
C ARG A 597 13.99 -32.15 -13.85
N ALA A 598 14.29 -32.84 -12.75
CA ALA A 598 14.23 -32.29 -11.39
C ALA A 598 15.36 -31.28 -11.11
N ALA A 599 16.55 -31.46 -11.71
CA ALA A 599 17.66 -30.52 -11.64
C ALA A 599 17.36 -29.25 -12.46
N GLU A 600 16.79 -29.37 -13.66
CA GLU A 600 16.38 -28.23 -14.50
C GLU A 600 15.29 -27.38 -13.84
N LEU A 601 14.32 -28.00 -13.16
CA LEU A 601 13.27 -27.32 -12.38
C LEU A 601 13.82 -26.62 -11.12
N ARG A 602 14.84 -27.16 -10.47
CA ARG A 602 15.51 -26.52 -9.32
C ARG A 602 16.42 -25.38 -9.72
N GLN A 603 17.08 -25.46 -10.88
CA GLN A 603 17.91 -24.37 -11.41
C GLN A 603 17.06 -23.17 -11.87
N ARG A 604 15.87 -23.41 -12.42
CA ARG A 604 14.85 -22.36 -12.67
C ARG A 604 14.28 -21.73 -11.40
N ARG A 605 14.36 -22.40 -10.25
CA ARG A 605 13.90 -21.93 -8.93
C ARG A 605 15.03 -21.46 -8.00
N GLY A 606 16.27 -21.36 -8.48
CA GLY A 606 17.37 -20.70 -7.77
C GLY A 606 17.99 -21.45 -6.57
N LEU A 607 17.86 -22.78 -6.47
CA LEU A 607 18.39 -23.56 -5.34
C LEU A 607 19.64 -24.36 -5.73
N ALA A 608 20.75 -24.18 -4.99
CA ALA A 608 22.05 -24.82 -5.21
C ALA A 608 22.16 -26.26 -4.62
N GLU A 609 23.21 -26.99 -5.06
CA GLU A 609 23.44 -28.45 -5.10
C GLU A 609 23.26 -29.30 -3.82
N ARG A 610 23.05 -30.63 -4.04
CA ARG A 610 23.02 -31.71 -3.03
C ARG A 610 24.43 -32.07 -2.50
N PRO A 611 24.57 -32.56 -1.24
CA PRO A 611 25.85 -33.01 -0.69
C PRO A 611 26.19 -34.47 -1.05
N GLU A 612 27.48 -34.74 -1.28
CA GLU A 612 28.05 -36.08 -1.52
C GLU A 612 28.31 -36.88 -0.22
N HIS A 613 28.29 -38.21 -0.35
CA HIS A 613 28.61 -39.22 0.65
C HIS A 613 29.99 -39.01 1.31
N GLY A 614 30.00 -38.76 2.63
CA GLY A 614 31.22 -38.63 3.44
C GLY A 614 31.86 -39.96 3.80
N THR A 615 33.15 -40.12 3.47
CA THR A 615 34.06 -41.07 4.11
C THR A 615 34.76 -40.39 5.30
N SER A 616 34.77 -41.09 6.43
CA SER A 616 35.33 -40.63 7.71
C SER A 616 36.86 -40.53 7.67
N GLN A 617 37.41 -39.33 7.89
CA GLN A 617 38.76 -39.15 8.44
C GLN A 617 38.78 -37.96 9.42
N GLN A 618 39.05 -38.30 10.69
CA GLN A 618 39.44 -37.37 11.73
C GLN A 618 40.78 -36.73 11.40
N ILE A 619 40.84 -35.39 11.29
CA ILE A 619 42.06 -34.63 11.58
C ILE A 619 41.71 -33.38 12.40
N ILE A 620 42.48 -33.24 13.46
CA ILE A 620 42.47 -32.22 14.50
C ILE A 620 43.22 -30.94 14.04
N ARG A 621 42.74 -29.79 14.52
CA ARG A 621 43.41 -28.51 14.89
C ARG A 621 43.27 -27.24 14.02
N SER A 622 42.85 -26.21 14.77
CA SER A 622 43.36 -24.82 14.91
C SER A 622 42.89 -23.70 13.96
N ALA A 623 41.95 -22.90 14.51
CA ALA A 623 42.02 -21.45 14.78
C ALA A 623 42.49 -20.48 13.68
N SER A 624 41.60 -19.54 13.31
CA SER A 624 41.68 -18.10 13.65
C SER A 624 41.08 -17.18 12.57
N GLU A 625 40.10 -16.36 12.98
CA GLU A 625 39.86 -14.95 12.58
C GLU A 625 39.56 -14.59 11.10
N ARG A 626 38.38 -14.03 10.78
CA ARG A 626 37.99 -12.60 10.91
C ARG A 626 36.79 -12.22 10.00
N ASN A 627 35.94 -11.34 10.54
CA ASN A 627 35.15 -10.27 9.93
C ASN A 627 34.19 -10.56 8.75
N SER A 628 32.90 -10.22 8.94
CA SER A 628 32.33 -9.00 8.32
C SER A 628 30.85 -8.77 8.71
N SER A 629 30.62 -7.59 9.29
CA SER A 629 29.45 -6.71 9.13
C SER A 629 28.11 -7.28 8.63
N SER A 630 27.13 -7.23 9.54
CA SER A 630 25.68 -7.27 9.30
C SER A 630 25.21 -6.21 8.29
N MET A 631 24.40 -6.65 7.34
CA MET A 631 23.55 -5.86 6.42
C MET A 631 22.44 -5.16 7.20
N PHE A 632 22.79 -4.11 7.94
CA PHE A 632 21.83 -3.21 8.60
C PHE A 632 22.20 -1.73 8.35
N ASN A 633 22.69 -1.42 7.15
CA ASN A 633 23.09 -0.07 6.75
C ASN A 633 22.89 0.22 5.25
N GLU A 634 21.83 -0.31 4.63
CA GLU A 634 21.50 -0.01 3.23
C GLU A 634 20.01 0.33 3.03
N PHE A 635 19.46 1.21 3.88
CA PHE A 635 18.13 1.79 3.64
C PHE A 635 17.95 3.22 4.18
N ARG A 636 19.00 4.07 4.10
CA ARG A 636 18.89 5.52 4.34
C ARG A 636 19.96 6.33 3.59
N ARG A 637 19.65 6.69 2.34
CA ARG A 637 20.23 7.76 1.45
C ARG A 637 19.85 7.37 0.01
N ASN A 638 18.93 8.00 -0.72
CA ASN A 638 18.65 9.42 -0.87
C ASN A 638 17.14 9.68 -1.11
N ARG A 639 16.53 10.51 -0.27
CA ARG A 639 15.71 11.63 -0.69
C ARG A 639 16.20 12.84 0.10
#